data_AF-A0A974S4K7-F1
#
_entry.id   AF-A0A974S4K7-F1
#
_cell.length_a   1.000
_cell.length_b   1.000
_cell.length_c   1.000
_cell.angle_alpha   90.00
_cell.angle_beta   90.00
_cell.angle_gamma   90.00
#
_symmetry.space_group_name_H-M   'P 1'
#
loop_
_entity.id
_entity.type
_entity.pdbx_description
1 polymer ?
#
loop_
_entity_poly.entity_id
_entity_poly.type
_entity_poly.pdbx_seq_one_letter_code
_entity_poly.pdbx_strand_id
1 'polypeptide(L)'
;MKRGARMLAALLALFAAACGGGGSGDPATGGTPVAAAPSPAARAYTPPAQEALTSADVGRIVAQAIGEANARRLPAVIAVTDRVGNVLAVFRMTGARDTATVPLPASGVGMDVQGVTFPAALGAISKALTGAYLSSSGNAFSTRTASQIVQERFPPAPSTIGLESGPLFGVQFSQLPCSDLSTRYDASGGAGALIGPKRAPLGLSADPGGLPLYKNGVVVGGIGVMADGQYGLDADILDVDDDAEEAIAVAGGTGFAPSRDIAADRISVDGTTLRYSDVRALASTPAAARDYDTVAASAGTLIAVPGYYAPALIAGTAYGSEESGLRAAKAAEFANADAFVLTDGNGVNRYPIVAAGDAGDVAVPLAAAEVRALLESAFATMTRTRAQIRRPLDSRAQVSIAVVDTRGSVLGIVRAPDAPIFGTDVALQKARTAAFFSGRNAAADLSADPSADVRSFVAATRGFLGDPAALTGRTAFTARAIGNLSRPYFPDGEVARGNGPLSRPAAQFSPFSTGLQSALVIGNLAAHIGSVANGTPDTPRGCTALSNAGGAGARRLANGIQIFPGSVPIYRNDVLIGAIGVSGDGIDQDDMISFLGLAGAGGIANAPAAIRSDRIVVSVAGNGVRLRYVGCPFAPFLDTADQNACAGK
;
A
#
# COMPACT_ATOMS: atom_id res chain seq x y z
N MET A 1 38.10 24.29 65.73
CA MET A 1 39.55 24.10 65.46
C MET A 1 39.79 24.34 63.97
N LYS A 2 40.72 25.27 63.68
CA LYS A 2 41.43 25.65 62.45
C LYS A 2 40.93 25.05 61.12
N ARG A 3 40.34 25.85 60.21
CA ARG A 3 40.97 26.72 59.18
C ARG A 3 41.79 25.90 58.15
N GLY A 4 41.61 26.04 56.83
CA GLY A 4 40.96 27.14 56.12
C GLY A 4 40.82 26.94 54.61
N ALA A 5 40.11 27.92 54.04
CA ALA A 5 39.88 28.16 52.64
C ALA A 5 41.14 28.61 51.89
N ARG A 6 41.11 28.49 50.55
CA ARG A 6 41.50 29.58 49.63
C ARG A 6 40.96 29.33 48.21
N MET A 7 40.16 30.31 47.80
CA MET A 7 39.75 30.69 46.46
C MET A 7 40.96 31.24 45.69
N LEU A 8 41.05 31.04 44.37
CA LEU A 8 41.59 32.07 43.47
C LEU A 8 41.03 31.89 42.05
N ALA A 9 40.47 32.98 41.53
CA ALA A 9 40.02 33.16 40.16
C ALA A 9 41.21 33.55 39.26
N ALA A 10 41.13 33.24 37.97
CA ALA A 10 41.79 34.02 36.92
C ALA A 10 41.05 33.84 35.59
N LEU A 11 40.46 34.94 35.12
CA LEU A 11 40.05 35.17 33.73
C LEU A 11 41.29 35.19 32.82
N LEU A 12 41.17 34.72 31.58
CA LEU A 12 41.71 35.45 30.43
C LEU A 12 40.90 35.10 29.17
N ALA A 13 40.45 36.16 28.50
CA ALA A 13 39.64 36.14 27.32
C ALA A 13 40.47 36.49 26.07
N LEU A 14 39.86 36.23 24.91
CA LEU A 14 39.76 37.09 23.72
C LEU A 14 40.33 36.58 22.39
N PHE A 15 39.57 37.01 21.39
CA PHE A 15 39.53 36.76 19.95
C PHE A 15 40.74 37.25 19.13
N ALA A 16 40.91 36.56 17.99
CA ALA A 16 41.23 37.02 16.64
C ALA A 16 42.45 37.94 16.38
N ALA A 17 43.35 37.50 15.50
CA ALA A 17 43.57 38.09 14.17
C ALA A 17 44.75 37.42 13.44
N ALA A 18 44.55 37.07 12.18
CA ALA A 18 45.61 37.07 11.18
C ALA A 18 45.02 37.67 9.89
N CYS A 19 45.49 38.86 9.55
CA CYS A 19 45.23 39.58 8.31
C CYS A 19 46.35 39.31 7.28
N GLY A 20 46.02 39.47 5.99
CA GLY A 20 46.97 39.78 4.91
C GLY A 20 46.61 39.02 3.62
N GLY A 21 46.20 39.65 2.51
CA GLY A 21 46.14 41.07 2.18
C GLY A 21 45.31 41.32 0.92
N GLY A 22 44.92 42.58 0.74
CA GLY A 22 44.21 43.08 -0.43
C GLY A 22 45.17 43.68 -1.48
N GLY A 23 44.74 43.64 -2.73
CA GLY A 23 45.29 44.41 -3.84
C GLY A 23 44.14 44.93 -4.69
N SER A 24 44.05 46.25 -4.81
CA SER A 24 43.03 46.99 -5.56
C SER A 24 43.49 47.27 -6.99
N GLY A 25 42.58 47.20 -7.96
CA GLY A 25 42.79 47.67 -9.34
C GLY A 25 41.47 47.78 -10.11
N ASP A 26 41.01 49.03 -10.24
CA ASP A 26 40.06 49.73 -11.13
C ASP A 26 38.92 49.03 -11.92
N PRO A 27 37.80 49.76 -12.20
CA PRO A 27 36.58 49.20 -12.76
C PRO A 27 36.55 49.29 -14.31
N ALA A 28 36.16 48.19 -14.97
CA ALA A 28 35.71 48.24 -16.36
C ALA A 28 34.65 47.14 -16.68
N THR A 29 33.45 47.64 -16.99
CA THR A 29 32.53 47.18 -18.05
C THR A 29 32.07 45.71 -18.11
N GLY A 30 30.79 45.51 -17.76
CA GLY A 30 29.80 44.77 -18.56
C GLY A 30 30.13 43.34 -19.00
N GLY A 31 29.93 42.37 -18.11
CA GLY A 31 29.78 40.96 -18.45
C GLY A 31 28.49 40.41 -17.85
N THR A 32 27.63 39.82 -18.68
CA THR A 32 26.43 39.10 -18.25
C THR A 32 26.81 38.00 -17.25
N PRO A 33 26.04 37.79 -16.15
CA PRO A 33 26.32 36.70 -15.25
C PRO A 33 25.99 35.38 -15.98
N VAL A 34 27.03 34.60 -16.28
CA VAL A 34 26.86 33.20 -16.65
C VAL A 34 26.36 32.49 -15.40
N ALA A 35 25.13 31.96 -15.47
CA ALA A 35 24.55 31.17 -14.39
C ALA A 35 25.52 30.06 -14.00
N ALA A 36 25.89 30.01 -12.72
CA ALA A 36 26.59 28.87 -12.17
C ALA A 36 25.75 27.61 -12.45
N ALA A 37 26.39 26.55 -12.95
CA ALA A 37 25.76 25.26 -13.11
C ALA A 37 25.07 24.88 -11.78
N PRO A 38 23.82 24.37 -11.80
CA PRO A 38 23.15 23.97 -10.57
C PRO A 38 24.02 22.93 -9.88
N SER A 39 24.44 23.22 -8.64
CA SER A 39 24.96 22.17 -7.77
C SER A 39 23.93 21.05 -7.73
N PRO A 40 24.32 19.76 -7.74
CA PRO A 40 23.35 18.67 -7.61
C PRO A 40 22.50 18.96 -6.39
N ALA A 41 21.19 19.14 -6.60
CA ALA A 41 20.27 19.49 -5.53
C ALA A 41 20.47 18.50 -4.39
N ALA A 42 20.62 19.01 -3.16
CA ALA A 42 20.72 18.15 -1.99
C ALA A 42 19.52 17.20 -1.98
N ARG A 43 19.79 15.89 -1.87
CA ARG A 43 18.74 14.87 -1.79
C ARG A 43 17.79 15.18 -0.64
N ALA A 44 16.49 15.16 -0.90
CA ALA A 44 15.46 15.38 0.10
C ALA A 44 15.20 14.14 0.95
N TYR A 45 15.59 12.97 0.45
CA TYR A 45 15.40 11.67 1.10
C TYR A 45 16.73 10.95 1.32
N THR A 46 16.81 10.18 2.40
CA THR A 46 17.88 9.20 2.60
C THR A 46 17.35 7.84 2.16
N PRO A 47 17.90 7.21 1.11
CA PRO A 47 17.52 5.86 0.73
C PRO A 47 17.77 4.85 1.86
N PRO A 48 16.90 3.84 2.03
CA PRO A 48 17.18 2.75 2.96
C PRO A 48 18.52 2.08 2.67
N ALA A 49 19.23 1.69 3.72
CA ALA A 49 20.42 0.85 3.59
C ALA A 49 20.06 -0.47 2.89
N GLN A 50 20.97 -0.96 2.03
CA GLN A 50 20.79 -2.24 1.34
C GLN A 50 21.08 -3.39 2.29
N GLU A 51 20.05 -3.82 3.01
CA GLU A 51 20.09 -4.93 3.96
C GLU A 51 19.24 -6.10 3.47
N ALA A 52 19.63 -7.31 3.86
CA ALA A 52 18.90 -8.54 3.55
C ALA A 52 19.02 -9.58 4.66
N LEU A 53 18.03 -10.47 4.72
CA LEU A 53 18.08 -11.68 5.54
C LEU A 53 19.02 -12.70 4.89
N THR A 54 19.97 -13.23 5.66
CA THR A 54 20.74 -14.40 5.23
C THR A 54 19.92 -15.68 5.39
N SER A 55 20.29 -16.79 4.76
CA SER A 55 19.62 -18.09 4.98
C SER A 55 19.70 -18.53 6.45
N ALA A 56 20.78 -18.18 7.16
CA ALA A 56 20.91 -18.40 8.59
C ALA A 56 19.94 -17.53 9.41
N ASP A 57 19.75 -16.27 9.03
CA ASP A 57 18.73 -15.39 9.64
C ASP A 57 17.33 -16.00 9.48
N VAL A 58 17.00 -16.47 8.27
CA VAL A 58 15.71 -17.12 7.96
C VAL A 58 15.53 -18.39 8.80
N GLY A 59 16.56 -19.25 8.88
CA GLY A 59 16.54 -20.44 9.72
C GLY A 59 16.29 -20.12 11.20
N ARG A 60 16.95 -19.06 11.72
CA ARG A 60 16.75 -18.58 13.10
C ARG A 60 15.31 -18.13 13.35
N ILE A 61 14.75 -17.32 12.46
CA ILE A 61 13.37 -16.83 12.55
C ILE A 61 12.39 -18.01 12.64
N VAL A 62 12.56 -19.00 11.75
CA VAL A 62 11.72 -20.21 11.75
C VAL A 62 11.91 -21.04 13.03
N ALA A 63 13.14 -21.25 13.48
CA ALA A 63 13.43 -22.04 14.69
C ALA A 63 12.83 -21.42 15.95
N GLN A 64 12.89 -20.09 16.07
CA GLN A 64 12.28 -19.34 17.18
C GLN A 64 10.75 -19.44 17.18
N ALA A 65 10.13 -19.30 16.01
CA ALA A 65 8.69 -19.49 15.85
C ALA A 65 8.26 -20.93 16.21
N ILE A 66 9.01 -21.95 15.76
CA ILE A 66 8.75 -23.35 16.16
C ILE A 66 8.85 -23.54 17.67
N GLY A 67 9.83 -22.90 18.32
CA GLY A 67 10.01 -22.95 19.78
C GLY A 67 8.77 -22.45 20.53
N GLU A 68 8.22 -21.31 20.11
CA GLU A 68 6.99 -20.76 20.69
C GLU A 68 5.76 -21.62 20.38
N ALA A 69 5.62 -22.09 19.15
CA ALA A 69 4.53 -22.96 18.73
C ALA A 69 4.49 -24.27 19.55
N ASN A 70 5.65 -24.87 19.81
CA ASN A 70 5.79 -26.04 20.67
C ASN A 70 5.44 -25.73 22.13
N ALA A 71 5.90 -24.60 22.67
CA ALA A 71 5.57 -24.17 24.03
C ALA A 71 4.06 -23.96 24.22
N ARG A 72 3.39 -23.45 23.19
CA ARG A 72 1.93 -23.27 23.14
C ARG A 72 1.15 -24.53 22.75
N ARG A 73 1.83 -25.61 22.35
CA ARG A 73 1.23 -26.86 21.84
C ARG A 73 0.31 -26.62 20.64
N LEU A 74 0.69 -25.69 19.78
CA LEU A 74 -0.08 -25.30 18.59
C LEU A 74 0.82 -25.38 17.36
N PRO A 75 0.94 -26.54 16.70
CA PRO A 75 1.70 -26.68 15.47
C PRO A 75 1.19 -25.71 14.38
N ALA A 76 2.12 -25.04 13.71
CA ALA A 76 1.80 -23.97 12.78
C ALA A 76 2.46 -24.15 11.39
N VAL A 77 1.93 -23.42 10.42
CA VAL A 77 2.57 -23.11 9.15
C VAL A 77 3.20 -21.72 9.27
N ILE A 78 4.51 -21.64 9.07
CA ILE A 78 5.32 -20.44 9.26
C ILE A 78 5.90 -20.03 7.91
N ALA A 79 5.66 -18.79 7.49
CA ALA A 79 6.22 -18.21 6.27
C ALA A 79 7.13 -17.03 6.60
N VAL A 80 8.24 -16.91 5.87
CA VAL A 80 9.15 -15.75 5.93
C VAL A 80 9.31 -15.20 4.53
N THR A 81 9.21 -13.87 4.38
CA THR A 81 9.41 -13.18 3.10
C THR A 81 10.49 -12.12 3.23
N ASP A 82 11.13 -11.75 2.12
CA ASP A 82 11.95 -10.53 2.07
C ASP A 82 11.10 -9.26 1.86
N ARG A 83 11.76 -8.09 1.81
CA ARG A 83 11.12 -6.78 1.67
C ARG A 83 10.27 -6.65 0.40
N VAL A 84 10.65 -7.30 -0.69
CA VAL A 84 9.96 -7.23 -1.99
C VAL A 84 9.07 -8.44 -2.25
N GLY A 85 8.89 -9.28 -1.22
CA GLY A 85 7.89 -10.34 -1.15
C GLY A 85 8.34 -11.69 -1.68
N ASN A 86 9.65 -11.90 -1.91
CA ASN A 86 10.14 -13.25 -2.18
C ASN A 86 9.93 -14.10 -0.95
N VAL A 87 9.34 -15.29 -1.12
CA VAL A 87 9.16 -16.24 -0.03
C VAL A 87 10.48 -16.95 0.21
N LEU A 88 11.02 -16.82 1.42
CA LEU A 88 12.33 -17.31 1.83
C LEU A 88 12.26 -18.65 2.57
N ALA A 89 11.14 -18.89 3.24
CA ALA A 89 10.82 -20.16 3.87
C ALA A 89 9.31 -20.33 3.99
N VAL A 90 8.83 -21.56 3.82
CA VAL A 90 7.52 -22.02 4.27
C VAL A 90 7.71 -23.34 5.00
N PHE A 91 7.62 -23.31 6.33
CA PHE A 91 7.78 -24.48 7.19
C PHE A 91 6.41 -24.92 7.70
N ARG A 92 6.07 -26.19 7.51
CA ARG A 92 4.87 -26.80 8.10
C ARG A 92 5.30 -27.71 9.23
N MET A 93 4.88 -27.38 10.45
CA MET A 93 5.08 -28.27 11.59
C MET A 93 4.24 -29.53 11.46
N THR A 94 4.75 -30.64 11.99
CA THR A 94 4.00 -31.90 12.09
C THR A 94 2.73 -31.68 12.91
N GLY A 95 1.57 -32.00 12.34
CA GLY A 95 0.27 -31.80 12.97
C GLY A 95 -0.33 -30.39 12.81
N ALA A 96 0.34 -29.49 12.08
CA ALA A 96 -0.25 -28.20 11.73
C ALA A 96 -1.46 -28.38 10.81
N ARG A 97 -2.44 -27.48 10.90
CA ARG A 97 -3.59 -27.48 9.99
C ARG A 97 -3.15 -27.25 8.54
N ASP A 98 -3.67 -28.08 7.64
CA ASP A 98 -3.34 -27.99 6.21
C ASP A 98 -4.05 -26.82 5.52
N THR A 99 -5.19 -26.42 6.06
CA THR A 99 -6.11 -25.41 5.49
C THR A 99 -6.52 -24.38 6.54
N ALA A 100 -6.93 -23.21 6.05
CA ALA A 100 -7.61 -22.19 6.82
C ALA A 100 -8.86 -21.72 6.09
N THR A 101 -9.79 -21.10 6.81
CA THR A 101 -11.09 -20.68 6.30
C THR A 101 -11.35 -19.23 6.67
N VAL A 102 -11.80 -18.42 5.71
CA VAL A 102 -12.32 -17.07 6.02
C VAL A 102 -13.61 -17.21 6.82
N PRO A 103 -13.75 -16.58 8.00
CA PRO A 103 -14.98 -16.65 8.78
C PRO A 103 -16.21 -16.19 7.99
N LEU A 104 -17.36 -16.79 8.29
CA LEU A 104 -18.66 -16.33 7.81
C LEU A 104 -19.09 -15.08 8.58
N PRO A 105 -19.88 -14.18 7.96
CA PRO A 105 -20.50 -13.09 8.69
C PRO A 105 -21.49 -13.62 9.75
N ALA A 106 -21.89 -12.77 10.70
CA ALA A 106 -22.83 -13.14 11.77
C ALA A 106 -24.17 -13.71 11.26
N SER A 107 -24.56 -13.38 10.02
CA SER A 107 -25.75 -13.92 9.35
C SER A 107 -25.62 -15.41 8.96
N GLY A 108 -24.41 -15.97 8.97
CA GLY A 108 -24.11 -17.33 8.54
C GLY A 108 -24.12 -17.55 7.02
N VAL A 109 -24.47 -16.53 6.23
CA VAL A 109 -24.53 -16.60 4.76
C VAL A 109 -23.37 -15.81 4.19
N GLY A 110 -22.36 -16.54 3.72
CA GLY A 110 -21.15 -15.95 3.13
C GLY A 110 -21.40 -15.37 1.74
N MET A 111 -20.63 -14.33 1.42
CA MET A 111 -20.52 -13.72 0.10
C MET A 111 -19.05 -13.43 -0.22
N ASP A 112 -18.72 -13.33 -1.51
CA ASP A 112 -17.35 -13.14 -1.98
C ASP A 112 -16.37 -14.21 -1.44
N VAL A 113 -15.32 -13.86 -0.70
CA VAL A 113 -14.39 -14.87 -0.13
C VAL A 113 -14.80 -15.38 1.26
N GLN A 114 -15.92 -14.93 1.83
CA GLN A 114 -16.38 -15.42 3.14
C GLN A 114 -16.75 -16.91 3.08
N GLY A 115 -16.28 -17.70 4.05
CA GLY A 115 -16.46 -19.15 4.10
C GLY A 115 -15.55 -19.94 3.15
N VAL A 116 -14.71 -19.27 2.35
CA VAL A 116 -13.77 -19.96 1.46
C VAL A 116 -12.65 -20.60 2.28
N THR A 117 -12.40 -21.88 2.00
CA THR A 117 -11.29 -22.65 2.57
C THR A 117 -10.15 -22.76 1.58
N PHE A 118 -8.92 -22.58 2.04
CA PHE A 118 -7.71 -22.56 1.22
C PHE A 118 -6.51 -23.15 1.98
N PRO A 119 -5.40 -23.52 1.30
CA PRO A 119 -4.21 -24.02 1.96
C PRO A 119 -3.63 -23.01 2.98
N ALA A 120 -3.36 -23.44 4.20
CA ALA A 120 -2.88 -22.56 5.29
C ALA A 120 -1.58 -21.81 4.93
N ALA A 121 -0.75 -22.37 4.05
CA ALA A 121 0.45 -21.71 3.54
C ALA A 121 0.15 -20.39 2.80
N LEU A 122 -1.01 -20.27 2.13
CA LEU A 122 -1.40 -19.04 1.45
C LEU A 122 -1.73 -17.92 2.46
N GLY A 123 -2.37 -18.29 3.59
CA GLY A 123 -2.61 -17.37 4.70
C GLY A 123 -1.30 -16.89 5.32
N ALA A 124 -0.37 -17.81 5.60
CA ALA A 124 0.91 -17.50 6.23
C ALA A 124 1.75 -16.55 5.35
N ILE A 125 1.83 -16.82 4.04
CA ILE A 125 2.52 -15.93 3.10
C ILE A 125 1.83 -14.55 3.03
N SER A 126 0.50 -14.51 2.99
CA SER A 126 -0.26 -13.24 2.93
C SER A 126 -0.04 -12.38 4.20
N LYS A 127 0.03 -13.02 5.37
CA LYS A 127 0.39 -12.36 6.65
C LYS A 127 1.82 -11.82 6.65
N ALA A 128 2.80 -12.61 6.18
CA ALA A 128 4.20 -12.19 6.09
C ALA A 128 4.37 -10.97 5.16
N LEU A 129 3.76 -11.04 3.97
CA LEU A 129 3.74 -9.94 3.01
C LEU A 129 3.09 -8.68 3.59
N THR A 130 2.02 -8.83 4.35
CA THR A 130 1.32 -7.68 4.94
C THR A 130 2.23 -6.90 5.88
N GLY A 131 2.91 -7.59 6.81
CA GLY A 131 3.90 -6.95 7.68
C GLY A 131 5.02 -6.30 6.87
N ALA A 132 5.59 -7.05 5.92
CA ALA A 132 6.68 -6.57 5.07
C ALA A 132 6.29 -5.34 4.23
N TYR A 133 5.08 -5.29 3.68
CA TYR A 133 4.68 -4.31 2.68
C TYR A 133 4.07 -3.04 3.25
N LEU A 134 3.34 -3.10 4.36
CA LEU A 134 2.75 -1.93 5.05
C LEU A 134 3.80 -1.10 5.80
N SER A 135 4.96 -1.69 6.05
CA SER A 135 6.04 -1.07 6.83
C SER A 135 7.03 -0.29 5.97
N SER A 136 7.75 0.62 6.62
CA SER A 136 8.86 1.41 6.10
C SER A 136 9.89 1.67 7.20
N SER A 137 10.98 2.38 6.89
CA SER A 137 11.94 2.81 7.91
C SER A 137 11.36 3.89 8.85
N GLY A 138 10.20 4.47 8.52
CA GLY A 138 9.49 5.44 9.36
C GLY A 138 8.26 4.90 10.10
N ASN A 139 7.83 3.67 9.82
CA ASN A 139 6.65 3.05 10.44
C ASN A 139 6.70 1.52 10.37
N ALA A 140 6.27 0.85 11.43
CA ALA A 140 6.15 -0.60 11.50
C ALA A 140 4.72 -0.99 11.80
N PHE A 141 4.06 -1.59 10.82
CA PHE A 141 2.67 -2.04 10.89
C PHE A 141 2.60 -3.56 10.73
N SER A 142 1.82 -4.19 11.59
CA SER A 142 1.54 -5.63 11.59
C SER A 142 0.21 -5.93 10.92
N THR A 143 -0.16 -7.21 10.82
CA THR A 143 -1.52 -7.59 10.44
C THR A 143 -2.56 -7.18 11.47
N ARG A 144 -2.19 -7.00 12.76
CA ARG A 144 -3.10 -6.39 13.76
C ARG A 144 -3.36 -4.92 13.47
N THR A 145 -2.31 -4.18 13.08
CA THR A 145 -2.50 -2.81 12.60
C THR A 145 -3.41 -2.77 11.38
N ALA A 146 -3.19 -3.70 10.43
CA ALA A 146 -4.03 -3.84 9.24
C ALA A 146 -5.48 -4.15 9.62
N SER A 147 -5.72 -5.07 10.56
CA SER A 147 -7.05 -5.39 11.09
C SER A 147 -7.79 -4.13 11.51
N GLN A 148 -7.13 -3.25 12.25
CA GLN A 148 -7.74 -2.06 12.81
C GLN A 148 -8.19 -1.05 11.73
N ILE A 149 -7.39 -0.85 10.69
CA ILE A 149 -7.55 0.27 9.74
C ILE A 149 -8.40 -0.04 8.50
N VAL A 150 -8.92 -1.27 8.39
CA VAL A 150 -9.64 -1.75 7.19
C VAL A 150 -11.13 -2.04 7.43
N GLN A 151 -11.59 -1.87 8.67
CA GLN A 151 -12.95 -2.19 9.09
C GLN A 151 -13.94 -1.07 8.76
N GLU A 152 -15.23 -1.39 8.83
CA GLU A 152 -16.33 -0.44 8.62
C GLU A 152 -16.50 0.58 9.75
N ARG A 153 -15.64 0.52 10.75
CA ARG A 153 -15.63 1.38 11.94
C ARG A 153 -14.18 1.59 12.37
N PHE A 154 -13.84 2.79 12.80
CA PHE A 154 -12.51 3.11 13.29
C PHE A 154 -12.56 4.02 14.53
N PRO A 155 -11.85 3.65 15.61
CA PRO A 155 -11.32 2.31 15.84
C PRO A 155 -12.45 1.26 15.94
N PRO A 156 -12.18 -0.02 15.63
CA PRO A 156 -13.20 -1.07 15.72
C PRO A 156 -13.45 -1.46 17.18
N ALA A 157 -14.65 -1.20 17.68
CA ALA A 157 -15.10 -1.57 19.02
C ALA A 157 -16.63 -1.47 19.13
N PRO A 158 -17.27 -2.16 20.10
CA PRO A 158 -18.69 -1.98 20.41
C PRO A 158 -19.05 -0.54 20.80
N SER A 159 -18.12 0.20 21.41
CA SER A 159 -18.34 1.59 21.86
C SER A 159 -18.21 2.65 20.75
N THR A 160 -17.70 2.28 19.58
CA THR A 160 -17.44 3.19 18.45
C THR A 160 -18.43 3.00 17.29
N ILE A 161 -19.54 2.30 17.55
CA ILE A 161 -20.67 2.23 16.62
C ILE A 161 -21.14 3.66 16.32
N GLY A 162 -21.06 4.06 15.06
CA GLY A 162 -21.41 5.41 14.62
C GLY A 162 -20.22 6.25 14.15
N LEU A 163 -18.99 5.78 14.37
CA LEU A 163 -17.78 6.41 13.84
C LEU A 163 -17.52 5.98 12.39
N GLU A 164 -16.65 6.73 11.72
CA GLU A 164 -16.21 6.51 10.35
C GLU A 164 -15.53 5.14 10.14
N SER A 165 -15.52 4.69 8.88
CA SER A 165 -14.75 3.51 8.47
C SER A 165 -13.23 3.74 8.56
N GLY A 166 -12.47 2.66 8.70
CA GLY A 166 -11.01 2.70 8.69
C GLY A 166 -10.41 3.37 7.45
N PRO A 167 -9.24 4.03 7.59
CA PRO A 167 -8.66 4.84 6.53
C PRO A 167 -8.25 4.01 5.30
N LEU A 168 -7.89 2.73 5.48
CA LEU A 168 -7.51 1.81 4.39
C LEU A 168 -8.59 0.77 4.09
N PHE A 169 -9.86 1.10 4.35
CA PHE A 169 -11.01 0.27 4.03
C PHE A 169 -10.92 -0.37 2.62
N GLY A 170 -10.83 -1.70 2.56
CA GLY A 170 -10.72 -2.46 1.32
C GLY A 170 -9.32 -2.61 0.74
N VAL A 171 -8.24 -2.25 1.45
CA VAL A 171 -6.84 -2.47 1.00
C VAL A 171 -6.47 -3.94 0.84
N GLN A 172 -7.24 -4.85 1.44
CA GLN A 172 -7.06 -6.31 1.33
C GLN A 172 -7.07 -6.75 -0.13
N PHE A 173 -7.91 -6.14 -0.97
CA PHE A 173 -8.00 -6.43 -2.39
C PHE A 173 -6.94 -5.65 -3.21
N SER A 174 -5.70 -5.66 -2.73
CA SER A 174 -4.51 -5.16 -3.41
C SER A 174 -3.40 -6.21 -3.37
N GLN A 175 -2.33 -6.03 -4.16
CA GLN A 175 -1.25 -7.02 -4.29
C GLN A 175 -1.78 -8.39 -4.75
N LEU A 176 -2.89 -8.39 -5.49
CA LEU A 176 -3.65 -9.59 -5.83
C LEU A 176 -2.84 -10.56 -6.69
N PRO A 177 -3.14 -11.88 -6.65
CA PRO A 177 -2.41 -12.87 -7.42
C PRO A 177 -2.50 -12.71 -8.95
N CYS A 178 -3.53 -11.98 -9.40
CA CYS A 178 -3.80 -11.62 -10.79
C CYS A 178 -3.22 -10.26 -11.21
N SER A 179 -2.66 -9.46 -10.30
CA SER A 179 -2.16 -8.11 -10.62
C SER A 179 -1.17 -8.17 -11.79
N ASP A 180 -1.33 -7.25 -12.75
CA ASP A 180 -0.43 -7.07 -13.88
C ASP A 180 0.82 -6.25 -13.51
N LEU A 181 0.84 -5.64 -12.32
CA LEU A 181 2.01 -5.00 -11.74
C LEU A 181 2.88 -5.98 -10.97
N SER A 182 2.26 -6.85 -10.18
CA SER A 182 2.98 -7.78 -9.32
C SER A 182 3.68 -8.87 -10.12
N THR A 183 4.91 -9.17 -9.74
CA THR A 183 5.71 -10.22 -10.37
C THR A 183 5.31 -11.59 -9.79
N ARG A 184 5.56 -12.64 -10.57
CA ARG A 184 5.34 -14.02 -10.14
C ARG A 184 6.69 -14.63 -9.77
N TYR A 185 6.69 -15.63 -8.90
CA TYR A 185 7.89 -16.43 -8.67
C TYR A 185 8.17 -17.26 -9.93
N ASP A 186 9.43 -17.26 -10.38
CA ASP A 186 9.88 -18.09 -11.48
C ASP A 186 10.80 -19.19 -10.94
N ALA A 187 10.28 -20.43 -10.92
CA ALA A 187 11.02 -21.59 -10.45
C ALA A 187 12.21 -21.97 -11.35
N SER A 188 12.24 -21.46 -12.60
CA SER A 188 13.35 -21.71 -13.53
C SER A 188 14.58 -20.82 -13.27
N GLY A 189 14.46 -19.83 -12.38
CA GLY A 189 15.55 -18.94 -12.01
C GLY A 189 15.75 -17.77 -13.00
N GLY A 190 16.94 -17.18 -12.99
CA GLY A 190 17.30 -16.02 -13.83
C GLY A 190 17.08 -14.67 -13.16
N ALA A 191 17.49 -13.59 -13.84
CA ALA A 191 17.47 -12.23 -13.30
C ALA A 191 16.07 -11.77 -12.83
N GLY A 192 15.01 -12.27 -13.45
CA GLY A 192 13.62 -11.97 -13.09
C GLY A 192 12.99 -12.86 -12.01
N ALA A 193 13.70 -13.88 -11.51
CA ALA A 193 13.11 -14.84 -10.59
C ALA A 193 12.73 -14.23 -9.23
N LEU A 194 13.56 -13.29 -8.76
CA LEU A 194 13.43 -12.68 -7.42
C LEU A 194 13.10 -11.18 -7.45
N ILE A 195 12.93 -10.58 -8.62
CA ILE A 195 12.46 -9.18 -8.68
C ILE A 195 11.05 -9.08 -8.10
N GLY A 196 10.78 -8.01 -7.34
CA GLY A 196 9.46 -7.70 -6.82
C GLY A 196 8.82 -6.45 -7.44
N PRO A 197 7.73 -5.93 -6.84
CA PRO A 197 6.96 -6.55 -5.76
C PRO A 197 6.40 -7.91 -6.20
N LYS A 198 6.46 -8.92 -5.35
CA LYS A 198 5.79 -10.21 -5.55
C LYS A 198 4.31 -10.11 -5.17
N ARG A 199 3.48 -10.85 -5.88
CA ARG A 199 2.03 -10.96 -5.59
C ARG A 199 1.79 -11.61 -4.22
N ALA A 200 0.73 -11.20 -3.54
CA ALA A 200 0.20 -11.90 -2.38
C ALA A 200 -0.82 -12.97 -2.80
N PRO A 201 -0.82 -14.16 -2.16
CA PRO A 201 -1.78 -15.22 -2.49
C PRO A 201 -3.24 -14.83 -2.32
N LEU A 202 -3.57 -14.09 -1.27
CA LEU A 202 -4.95 -13.74 -0.89
C LEU A 202 -5.19 -12.23 -0.86
N GLY A 203 -4.21 -11.44 -1.30
CA GLY A 203 -4.14 -10.01 -1.00
C GLY A 203 -3.56 -9.74 0.39
N LEU A 204 -3.74 -8.52 0.91
CA LEU A 204 -3.28 -8.18 2.26
C LEU A 204 -4.19 -8.77 3.35
N SER A 205 -3.60 -9.11 4.48
CA SER A 205 -4.25 -9.80 5.60
C SER A 205 -4.68 -8.84 6.70
N ALA A 206 -5.87 -9.06 7.24
CA ALA A 206 -6.34 -8.44 8.48
C ALA A 206 -6.15 -9.37 9.69
N ASP A 207 -5.64 -10.58 9.47
CA ASP A 207 -5.63 -11.65 10.46
C ASP A 207 -4.33 -11.59 11.28
N PRO A 208 -4.36 -11.47 12.63
CA PRO A 208 -3.16 -11.41 13.46
C PRO A 208 -2.16 -12.54 13.20
N GLY A 209 -0.87 -12.32 13.47
CA GLY A 209 0.19 -13.31 13.14
C GLY A 209 1.12 -12.93 11.99
N GLY A 210 1.03 -11.71 11.45
CA GLY A 210 1.97 -11.16 10.49
C GLY A 210 2.74 -9.96 11.04
N LEU A 211 4.07 -10.00 11.03
CA LEU A 211 4.93 -8.93 11.54
C LEU A 211 6.03 -8.55 10.54
N PRO A 212 6.41 -7.26 10.47
CA PRO A 212 7.59 -6.84 9.73
C PRO A 212 8.88 -7.29 10.43
N LEU A 213 9.92 -7.54 9.63
CA LEU A 213 11.26 -7.87 10.08
C LEU A 213 12.22 -6.74 9.68
N TYR A 214 13.05 -6.31 10.63
CA TYR A 214 14.00 -5.21 10.50
C TYR A 214 15.43 -5.68 10.76
N LYS A 215 16.37 -5.06 10.06
CA LYS A 215 17.81 -5.21 10.30
C LYS A 215 18.43 -3.82 10.17
N ASN A 216 19.22 -3.41 11.15
CA ASN A 216 19.88 -2.10 11.17
C ASN A 216 18.93 -0.92 10.90
N GLY A 217 17.69 -1.00 11.39
CA GLY A 217 16.69 0.06 11.27
C GLY A 217 15.90 0.11 9.97
N VAL A 218 16.16 -0.77 9.00
CA VAL A 218 15.40 -0.85 7.74
C VAL A 218 14.61 -2.16 7.65
N VAL A 219 13.48 -2.12 6.95
CA VAL A 219 12.63 -3.30 6.71
C VAL A 219 13.35 -4.26 5.76
N VAL A 220 13.57 -5.50 6.19
CA VAL A 220 14.20 -6.56 5.39
C VAL A 220 13.23 -7.68 5.00
N GLY A 221 12.03 -7.71 5.58
CA GLY A 221 11.08 -8.76 5.29
C GLY A 221 9.86 -8.78 6.21
N GLY A 222 9.23 -9.95 6.29
CA GLY A 222 8.11 -10.22 7.18
C GLY A 222 8.02 -11.69 7.57
N ILE A 223 7.43 -11.96 8.72
CA ILE A 223 7.03 -13.30 9.17
C ILE A 223 5.51 -13.37 9.20
N GLY A 224 4.94 -14.51 8.82
CA GLY A 224 3.51 -14.78 8.89
C GLY A 224 3.26 -16.19 9.40
N VAL A 225 2.25 -16.34 10.25
CA VAL A 225 1.91 -17.60 10.93
C VAL A 225 0.44 -17.94 10.68
N MET A 226 0.15 -19.20 10.38
CA MET A 226 -1.20 -19.77 10.34
C MET A 226 -1.20 -21.10 11.11
N ALA A 227 -2.11 -21.29 12.05
CA ALA A 227 -2.13 -22.41 12.97
C ALA A 227 -3.55 -22.81 13.41
N ASP A 228 -4.42 -21.84 13.67
CA ASP A 228 -5.77 -22.03 14.19
C ASP A 228 -6.82 -22.32 13.10
N GLY A 229 -6.45 -22.20 11.83
CA GLY A 229 -7.32 -22.50 10.69
C GLY A 229 -8.42 -21.47 10.43
N GLN A 230 -8.41 -20.32 11.09
CA GLN A 230 -9.28 -19.19 10.79
C GLN A 230 -8.45 -18.07 10.17
N TYR A 231 -8.96 -17.48 9.08
CA TYR A 231 -8.33 -16.32 8.46
C TYR A 231 -9.22 -15.10 8.70
N GLY A 232 -9.14 -14.59 9.91
CA GLY A 232 -10.10 -13.64 10.48
C GLY A 232 -9.61 -12.20 10.54
N LEU A 233 -10.15 -11.49 11.52
CA LEU A 233 -9.77 -10.15 11.92
C LEU A 233 -10.12 -9.93 13.39
N ASP A 234 -9.42 -9.01 14.04
CA ASP A 234 -9.74 -8.50 15.37
C ASP A 234 -10.73 -7.33 15.25
N ALA A 235 -11.96 -7.51 15.73
CA ALA A 235 -13.06 -6.55 15.63
C ALA A 235 -13.28 -5.69 16.88
N ASP A 236 -12.47 -5.87 17.94
CA ASP A 236 -12.63 -5.12 19.19
C ASP A 236 -11.27 -4.70 19.78
N ILE A 237 -10.97 -3.41 19.71
CA ILE A 237 -9.72 -2.88 20.27
C ILE A 237 -9.75 -2.65 21.79
N LEU A 238 -10.88 -2.87 22.46
CA LEU A 238 -11.01 -2.60 23.89
C LEU A 238 -10.42 -3.70 24.77
N ASP A 239 -10.22 -4.89 24.23
CA ASP A 239 -9.61 -6.01 24.92
C ASP A 239 -8.13 -6.18 24.53
N VAL A 240 -7.48 -7.18 25.13
CA VAL A 240 -6.13 -7.62 24.76
C VAL A 240 -6.24 -9.07 24.38
N ASP A 241 -6.04 -9.36 23.10
CA ASP A 241 -6.18 -10.71 22.56
C ASP A 241 -4.86 -11.50 22.71
N ASP A 242 -4.90 -12.65 23.40
CA ASP A 242 -3.77 -13.59 23.46
C ASP A 242 -3.80 -14.51 22.24
N ASP A 243 -3.58 -13.91 21.07
CA ASP A 243 -3.50 -14.62 19.81
C ASP A 243 -2.19 -15.43 19.74
N ALA A 244 -2.32 -16.75 19.62
CA ALA A 244 -1.18 -17.66 19.60
C ALA A 244 -0.34 -17.51 18.31
N GLU A 245 -0.94 -17.18 17.18
CA GLU A 245 -0.23 -16.99 15.91
C GLU A 245 0.61 -15.71 15.95
N GLU A 246 0.08 -14.65 16.55
CA GLU A 246 0.78 -13.41 16.84
C GLU A 246 1.95 -13.66 17.78
N ALA A 247 1.76 -14.42 18.87
CA ALA A 247 2.86 -14.77 19.77
C ALA A 247 3.98 -15.57 19.07
N ILE A 248 3.62 -16.54 18.23
CA ILE A 248 4.58 -17.31 17.42
C ILE A 248 5.34 -16.37 16.46
N ALA A 249 4.65 -15.43 15.83
CA ALA A 249 5.28 -14.43 14.96
C ALA A 249 6.22 -13.51 15.75
N VAL A 250 5.82 -13.04 16.95
CA VAL A 250 6.65 -12.20 17.84
C VAL A 250 7.91 -12.97 18.26
N ALA A 251 7.78 -14.25 18.59
CA ALA A 251 8.93 -15.09 18.91
C ALA A 251 9.90 -15.20 17.72
N GLY A 252 9.38 -15.49 16.52
CA GLY A 252 10.17 -15.55 15.29
C GLY A 252 10.82 -14.22 14.89
N GLY A 253 10.19 -13.10 15.21
CA GLY A 253 10.74 -11.76 14.99
C GLY A 253 11.82 -11.33 15.99
N THR A 254 12.18 -12.15 16.98
CA THR A 254 13.13 -11.77 18.03
C THR A 254 14.54 -11.56 17.48
N GLY A 255 15.06 -10.33 17.60
CA GLY A 255 16.33 -9.91 16.99
C GLY A 255 16.15 -9.20 15.64
N PHE A 256 14.92 -9.19 15.12
CA PHE A 256 14.52 -8.50 13.89
C PHE A 256 13.30 -7.58 14.13
N ALA A 257 13.03 -7.23 15.38
CA ALA A 257 11.92 -6.33 15.70
C ALA A 257 12.22 -4.89 15.25
N PRO A 258 11.20 -4.10 14.87
CA PRO A 258 11.38 -2.67 14.63
C PRO A 258 11.88 -1.94 15.88
N SER A 259 12.44 -0.75 15.69
CA SER A 259 12.54 0.21 16.80
C SER A 259 11.15 0.47 17.39
N ARG A 260 11.06 0.51 18.72
CA ARG A 260 9.80 0.86 19.41
C ARG A 260 9.28 2.24 19.02
N ASP A 261 10.14 3.13 18.53
CA ASP A 261 9.73 4.46 18.09
C ASP A 261 8.92 4.48 16.80
N ILE A 262 9.03 3.46 15.95
CA ILE A 262 8.27 3.41 14.69
C ILE A 262 7.13 2.39 14.75
N ALA A 263 6.99 1.65 15.85
CA ALA A 263 5.89 0.70 16.03
C ALA A 263 4.53 1.41 16.01
N ALA A 264 3.50 0.71 15.50
CA ALA A 264 2.16 1.25 15.30
C ALA A 264 1.56 1.90 16.57
N ASP A 265 1.88 1.38 17.76
CA ASP A 265 1.46 1.93 19.06
C ASP A 265 2.10 3.28 19.42
N ARG A 266 2.95 3.82 18.55
CA ARG A 266 3.48 5.19 18.63
C ARG A 266 2.94 6.11 17.53
N ILE A 267 2.02 5.62 16.71
CA ILE A 267 1.47 6.35 15.56
C ILE A 267 -0.03 6.51 15.78
N SER A 268 -0.50 7.74 15.65
CA SER A 268 -1.92 8.08 15.77
C SER A 268 -2.54 8.45 14.43
N VAL A 269 -3.74 7.95 14.19
CA VAL A 269 -4.60 8.33 13.07
C VAL A 269 -5.92 8.81 13.67
N ASP A 270 -6.38 9.99 13.28
CA ASP A 270 -7.60 10.62 13.83
C ASP A 270 -7.65 10.63 15.37
N GLY A 271 -6.50 10.91 16.01
CA GLY A 271 -6.36 10.93 17.46
C GLY A 271 -6.33 9.54 18.13
N THR A 272 -6.53 8.46 17.37
CA THR A 272 -6.49 7.07 17.83
C THR A 272 -5.12 6.47 17.61
N THR A 273 -4.53 5.90 18.67
CA THR A 273 -3.26 5.16 18.55
C THR A 273 -3.52 3.78 17.94
N LEU A 274 -2.66 3.37 16.99
CA LEU A 274 -2.79 2.08 16.32
C LEU A 274 -2.23 0.93 17.18
N ARG A 275 -2.67 -0.31 16.95
CA ARG A 275 -2.12 -1.50 17.63
C ARG A 275 -1.03 -2.15 16.80
N TYR A 276 0.13 -2.40 17.42
CA TYR A 276 1.21 -3.18 16.79
C TYR A 276 1.09 -4.68 17.11
N SER A 277 0.92 -5.02 18.38
CA SER A 277 0.74 -6.40 18.85
C SER A 277 0.17 -6.39 20.28
N ASP A 278 -0.58 -7.42 20.62
CA ASP A 278 -1.18 -7.61 21.93
C ASP A 278 -0.41 -8.54 22.84
N VAL A 279 0.52 -9.31 22.27
CA VAL A 279 1.40 -10.23 22.99
C VAL A 279 2.11 -9.51 24.13
N ARG A 280 1.79 -9.92 25.36
CA ARG A 280 2.41 -9.40 26.60
C ARG A 280 3.57 -10.26 27.09
N ALA A 281 3.52 -11.56 26.80
CA ALA A 281 4.54 -12.52 27.18
C ALA A 281 4.60 -13.66 26.17
N LEU A 282 5.79 -14.25 26.03
CA LEU A 282 6.02 -15.46 25.24
C LEU A 282 6.06 -16.68 26.16
N ALA A 283 5.58 -17.82 25.67
CA ALA A 283 5.64 -19.09 26.38
C ALA A 283 7.03 -19.74 26.31
N SER A 284 7.86 -19.31 25.35
CA SER A 284 9.23 -19.73 25.15
C SER A 284 10.24 -18.60 25.44
N THR A 285 11.53 -18.93 25.37
CA THR A 285 12.62 -17.94 25.38
C THR A 285 13.30 -17.96 24.00
N PRO A 286 12.93 -17.08 23.06
CA PRO A 286 13.41 -17.17 21.67
C PRO A 286 14.93 -17.04 21.52
N ALA A 287 15.61 -16.33 22.43
CA ALA A 287 17.06 -16.25 22.45
C ALA A 287 17.75 -17.59 22.77
N ALA A 288 17.03 -18.53 23.39
CA ALA A 288 17.48 -19.88 23.71
C ALA A 288 16.99 -20.94 22.71
N ALA A 289 16.35 -20.53 21.61
CA ALA A 289 15.97 -21.45 20.54
C ALA A 289 17.22 -22.16 20.00
N ARG A 290 17.10 -23.48 19.80
CA ARG A 290 18.16 -24.26 19.15
C ARG A 290 18.26 -23.87 17.68
N ASP A 291 19.38 -24.22 17.05
CA ASP A 291 19.58 -24.02 15.62
C ASP A 291 18.50 -24.72 14.79
N TYR A 292 18.27 -24.17 13.59
CA TYR A 292 17.22 -24.64 12.69
C TYR A 292 17.35 -26.12 12.37
N ASP A 293 18.54 -26.61 12.03
CA ASP A 293 18.74 -28.00 11.61
C ASP A 293 18.36 -28.99 12.71
N THR A 294 18.70 -28.67 13.97
CA THR A 294 18.32 -29.46 15.15
C THR A 294 16.81 -29.45 15.39
N VAL A 295 16.16 -28.29 15.27
CA VAL A 295 14.71 -28.17 15.54
C VAL A 295 13.89 -28.80 14.42
N ALA A 296 14.21 -28.48 13.17
CA ALA A 296 13.48 -28.89 11.98
C ALA A 296 13.40 -30.41 11.84
N ALA A 297 14.48 -31.13 12.15
CA ALA A 297 14.55 -32.60 12.06
C ALA A 297 13.45 -33.34 12.83
N SER A 298 12.86 -32.71 13.85
CA SER A 298 11.80 -33.31 14.68
C SER A 298 10.46 -32.56 14.59
N ALA A 299 10.47 -31.30 14.13
CA ALA A 299 9.33 -30.41 14.23
C ALA A 299 8.43 -30.39 12.99
N GLY A 300 8.93 -30.76 11.81
CA GLY A 300 8.19 -30.65 10.56
C GLY A 300 9.09 -30.61 9.32
N THR A 301 8.63 -29.96 8.26
CA THR A 301 9.40 -29.85 7.01
C THR A 301 9.16 -28.54 6.28
N LEU A 302 10.11 -28.13 5.45
CA LEU A 302 9.85 -27.11 4.42
C LEU A 302 8.93 -27.72 3.35
N ILE A 303 7.92 -26.95 2.94
CA ILE A 303 6.95 -27.37 1.93
C ILE A 303 7.02 -26.45 0.71
N ALA A 304 6.88 -27.03 -0.49
CA ALA A 304 6.73 -26.24 -1.70
C ALA A 304 5.37 -25.53 -1.69
N VAL A 305 5.32 -24.31 -2.25
CA VAL A 305 4.05 -23.62 -2.51
C VAL A 305 4.03 -23.24 -4.00
N PRO A 306 3.22 -23.93 -4.82
CA PRO A 306 3.17 -23.71 -6.27
C PRO A 306 3.04 -22.23 -6.64
N GLY A 307 3.97 -21.75 -7.48
CA GLY A 307 3.97 -20.36 -7.95
C GLY A 307 4.44 -19.32 -6.92
N TYR A 308 5.00 -19.74 -5.79
CA TYR A 308 5.55 -18.86 -4.74
C TYR A 308 6.91 -19.29 -4.20
N TYR A 309 7.13 -20.60 -4.00
CA TYR A 309 8.27 -21.06 -3.20
C TYR A 309 8.65 -22.51 -3.49
N ALA A 310 9.95 -22.76 -3.57
CA ALA A 310 10.57 -24.09 -3.58
C ALA A 310 11.21 -24.39 -2.20
N PRO A 311 11.13 -25.63 -1.68
CA PRO A 311 11.39 -25.94 -0.26
C PRO A 311 12.87 -25.90 0.12
N ALA A 312 13.43 -24.70 0.30
CA ALA A 312 14.80 -24.45 0.74
C ALA A 312 14.86 -23.17 1.59
N LEU A 313 15.83 -23.07 2.52
CA LEU A 313 16.11 -21.78 3.15
C LEU A 313 16.80 -20.85 2.15
N ILE A 314 16.09 -19.83 1.69
CA ILE A 314 16.58 -18.88 0.67
C ILE A 314 17.03 -17.59 1.36
N ALA A 315 18.16 -17.02 0.95
CA ALA A 315 18.56 -15.68 1.37
C ALA A 315 17.67 -14.61 0.69
N GLY A 316 17.33 -13.55 1.42
CA GLY A 316 16.56 -12.44 0.88
C GLY A 316 17.36 -11.58 -0.09
N THR A 317 16.66 -10.75 -0.84
CA THR A 317 17.29 -9.78 -1.74
C THR A 317 17.37 -8.41 -1.08
N ALA A 318 18.51 -7.73 -1.23
CA ALA A 318 18.70 -6.40 -0.68
C ALA A 318 17.83 -5.37 -1.42
N TYR A 319 16.93 -4.69 -0.71
CA TYR A 319 16.04 -3.69 -1.29
C TYR A 319 16.84 -2.51 -1.89
N GLY A 320 16.37 -1.96 -3.01
CA GLY A 320 17.03 -0.83 -3.69
C GLY A 320 18.10 -1.26 -4.70
N SER A 321 18.16 -2.55 -5.02
CA SER A 321 19.05 -3.16 -6.01
C SER A 321 18.30 -3.61 -7.27
N GLU A 322 19.02 -3.88 -8.35
CA GLU A 322 18.44 -4.46 -9.57
C GLU A 322 17.75 -5.79 -9.27
N GLU A 323 18.39 -6.63 -8.47
CA GLU A 323 17.94 -7.96 -8.06
C GLU A 323 16.60 -7.89 -7.31
N SER A 324 16.38 -6.83 -6.52
CA SER A 324 15.12 -6.64 -5.78
C SER A 324 13.95 -6.22 -6.68
N GLY A 325 14.22 -5.84 -7.93
CA GLY A 325 13.22 -5.27 -8.82
C GLY A 325 12.89 -3.81 -8.55
N LEU A 326 13.60 -3.15 -7.63
CA LEU A 326 13.39 -1.76 -7.23
C LEU A 326 14.73 -1.07 -7.00
N ARG A 327 14.97 0.07 -7.66
CA ARG A 327 16.22 0.82 -7.52
C ARG A 327 16.02 2.32 -7.71
N ALA A 328 17.04 3.09 -7.38
CA ALA A 328 17.11 4.49 -7.77
C ALA A 328 16.97 4.65 -9.29
N ALA A 329 16.23 5.66 -9.72
CA ALA A 329 16.08 6.03 -11.12
C ALA A 329 17.42 6.52 -11.69
N LYS A 330 17.68 6.19 -12.96
CA LYS A 330 18.75 6.81 -13.73
C LYS A 330 18.32 8.23 -14.11
N ALA A 331 19.27 9.15 -14.26
CA ALA A 331 18.97 10.53 -14.65
C ALA A 331 18.19 10.66 -15.98
N ALA A 332 18.38 9.70 -16.90
CA ALA A 332 17.64 9.63 -18.16
C ALA A 332 16.19 9.13 -18.01
N GLU A 333 15.89 8.41 -16.93
CA GLU A 333 14.55 7.89 -16.63
C GLU A 333 13.72 8.95 -15.89
N PHE A 334 14.32 9.61 -14.91
CA PHE A 334 13.68 10.65 -14.09
C PHE A 334 14.70 11.65 -13.57
N ALA A 335 14.40 12.95 -13.65
CA ALA A 335 15.35 14.00 -13.32
C ALA A 335 15.66 14.10 -11.82
N ASN A 336 14.68 13.80 -10.95
CA ASN A 336 14.87 13.83 -9.51
C ASN A 336 15.66 12.60 -9.03
N ALA A 337 16.84 12.83 -8.44
CA ALA A 337 17.76 11.79 -7.98
C ALA A 337 17.25 10.99 -6.76
N ASP A 338 16.17 11.43 -6.10
CA ASP A 338 15.52 10.68 -5.03
C ASP A 338 14.49 9.68 -5.55
N ALA A 339 14.13 9.71 -6.84
CA ALA A 339 13.11 8.82 -7.36
C ALA A 339 13.62 7.39 -7.46
N PHE A 340 12.76 6.44 -7.11
CA PHE A 340 12.93 5.02 -7.34
C PHE A 340 11.96 4.53 -8.43
N VAL A 341 12.38 3.50 -9.16
CA VAL A 341 11.62 2.85 -10.24
C VAL A 341 11.61 1.35 -10.06
N LEU A 342 10.68 0.69 -10.73
CA LEU A 342 10.63 -0.77 -10.83
C LEU A 342 11.51 -1.20 -12.00
N THR A 343 12.40 -2.17 -11.78
CA THR A 343 13.33 -2.69 -12.77
C THR A 343 13.06 -4.16 -13.07
N ASP A 344 13.44 -4.62 -14.25
CA ASP A 344 13.36 -6.02 -14.69
C ASP A 344 14.55 -6.88 -14.20
N GLY A 345 15.46 -6.29 -13.42
CA GLY A 345 16.69 -6.94 -12.95
C GLY A 345 17.85 -6.87 -13.93
N ASN A 346 17.63 -6.36 -15.15
CA ASN A 346 18.66 -6.15 -16.18
C ASN A 346 18.89 -4.65 -16.45
N GLY A 347 18.47 -3.79 -15.52
CA GLY A 347 18.62 -2.34 -15.64
C GLY A 347 17.56 -1.64 -16.46
N VAL A 348 16.50 -2.32 -16.90
CA VAL A 348 15.40 -1.72 -17.67
C VAL A 348 14.25 -1.37 -16.72
N ASN A 349 13.81 -0.10 -16.75
CA ASN A 349 12.59 0.30 -16.07
C ASN A 349 11.38 -0.42 -16.67
N ARG A 350 10.60 -1.10 -15.82
CA ARG A 350 9.40 -1.86 -16.20
C ARG A 350 8.21 -0.97 -16.58
N TYR A 351 8.16 0.25 -16.04
CA TYR A 351 7.09 1.22 -16.27
C TYR A 351 7.70 2.59 -16.61
N PRO A 352 8.42 2.70 -17.75
CA PRO A 352 9.03 3.94 -18.17
C PRO A 352 7.97 4.98 -18.53
N ILE A 353 8.37 6.25 -18.54
CA ILE A 353 7.50 7.33 -18.99
C ILE A 353 7.25 7.20 -20.49
N VAL A 354 5.99 7.00 -20.88
CA VAL A 354 5.57 6.84 -22.27
C VAL A 354 4.35 7.73 -22.59
N ALA A 355 4.10 7.95 -23.87
CA ALA A 355 2.87 8.60 -24.32
C ALA A 355 1.69 7.61 -24.29
N ALA A 356 0.47 8.13 -24.14
CA ALA A 356 -0.74 7.32 -24.16
C ALA A 356 -1.05 6.76 -25.54
N GLY A 357 -1.50 5.49 -25.57
CA GLY A 357 -1.78 4.73 -26.79
C GLY A 357 -3.26 4.75 -27.21
N ASP A 358 -4.07 5.66 -26.66
CA ASP A 358 -5.53 5.67 -26.74
C ASP A 358 -6.11 6.74 -27.68
N ALA A 359 -5.37 7.09 -28.74
CA ALA A 359 -5.81 8.03 -29.79
C ALA A 359 -7.14 7.65 -30.48
N GLY A 360 -7.51 6.36 -30.44
CA GLY A 360 -8.81 5.90 -30.93
C GLY A 360 -9.99 6.23 -29.99
N ASP A 361 -9.71 6.54 -28.72
CA ASP A 361 -10.70 6.91 -27.73
C ASP A 361 -10.74 8.42 -27.45
N VAL A 362 -9.59 9.08 -27.52
CA VAL A 362 -9.38 10.49 -27.20
C VAL A 362 -8.62 11.17 -28.33
N ALA A 363 -9.13 12.29 -28.84
CA ALA A 363 -8.54 12.99 -29.99
C ALA A 363 -7.10 13.50 -29.74
N VAL A 364 -6.81 13.93 -28.51
CA VAL A 364 -5.48 14.33 -28.07
C VAL A 364 -5.17 13.55 -26.78
N PRO A 365 -4.46 12.42 -26.87
CA PRO A 365 -4.00 11.66 -25.70
C PRO A 365 -2.97 12.41 -24.84
N LEU A 366 -2.57 11.82 -23.72
CA LEU A 366 -1.43 12.30 -22.93
C LEU A 366 -0.11 12.09 -23.67
N ALA A 367 0.69 13.14 -23.82
CA ALA A 367 2.04 13.04 -24.35
C ALA A 367 3.03 12.60 -23.25
N ALA A 368 4.13 11.94 -23.64
CA ALA A 368 5.17 11.51 -22.70
C ALA A 368 5.76 12.67 -21.88
N ALA A 369 5.86 13.87 -22.48
CA ALA A 369 6.32 15.07 -21.79
C ALA A 369 5.34 15.54 -20.70
N GLU A 370 4.03 15.41 -20.92
CA GLU A 370 3.00 15.75 -19.94
C GLU A 370 2.98 14.74 -18.80
N VAL A 371 3.14 13.45 -19.11
CA VAL A 371 3.29 12.41 -18.08
C VAL A 371 4.52 12.66 -17.22
N ARG A 372 5.65 13.05 -17.83
CA ARG A 372 6.85 13.46 -17.08
C ARG A 372 6.57 14.65 -16.16
N ALA A 373 6.03 15.74 -16.70
CA ALA A 373 5.75 16.95 -15.93
C ALA A 373 4.78 16.68 -14.77
N LEU A 374 3.78 15.82 -14.97
CA LEU A 374 2.86 15.39 -13.93
C LEU A 374 3.54 14.61 -12.81
N LEU A 375 4.34 13.59 -13.16
CA LEU A 375 5.08 12.80 -12.18
C LEU A 375 6.09 13.67 -11.41
N GLU A 376 6.79 14.59 -12.08
CA GLU A 376 7.72 15.53 -11.44
C GLU A 376 7.01 16.50 -10.50
N SER A 377 5.88 17.07 -10.92
CA SER A 377 5.05 17.96 -10.08
C SER A 377 4.48 17.25 -8.85
N ALA A 378 3.97 16.02 -9.01
CA ALA A 378 3.48 15.21 -7.91
C ALA A 378 4.62 14.81 -6.96
N PHE A 379 5.81 14.46 -7.47
CA PHE A 379 6.98 14.14 -6.66
C PHE A 379 7.49 15.36 -5.87
N ALA A 380 7.48 16.55 -6.50
CA ALA A 380 7.81 17.80 -5.81
C ALA A 380 6.79 18.12 -4.70
N THR A 381 5.50 17.90 -4.95
CA THR A 381 4.45 18.04 -3.92
C THR A 381 4.68 17.08 -2.76
N MET A 382 4.89 15.79 -3.05
CA MET A 382 5.24 14.77 -2.05
C MET A 382 6.44 15.18 -1.20
N THR A 383 7.49 15.72 -1.84
CA THR A 383 8.71 16.16 -1.14
C THR A 383 8.41 17.23 -0.09
N ARG A 384 7.40 18.07 -0.31
CA ARG A 384 7.00 19.14 0.62
C ARG A 384 6.01 18.66 1.68
N THR A 385 5.27 17.59 1.41
CA THR A 385 4.19 17.08 2.27
C THR A 385 4.72 16.50 3.58
N ARG A 386 4.09 16.88 4.68
CA ARG A 386 4.26 16.28 6.01
C ARG A 386 3.59 14.91 6.05
N ALA A 387 4.34 13.89 6.46
CA ALA A 387 3.82 12.55 6.65
C ALA A 387 2.85 12.47 7.84
N GLN A 388 1.78 11.67 7.69
CA GLN A 388 0.86 11.33 8.78
C GLN A 388 1.38 10.14 9.57
N ILE A 389 1.88 9.12 8.88
CA ILE A 389 2.12 7.80 9.48
C ILE A 389 3.60 7.52 9.71
N ARG A 390 4.47 8.53 9.73
CA ARG A 390 5.91 8.33 9.84
C ARG A 390 6.48 9.00 11.07
N ARG A 391 7.45 8.33 11.71
CA ARG A 391 8.28 8.89 12.78
C ARG A 391 9.75 8.98 12.33
N PRO A 392 10.52 9.99 12.80
CA PRO A 392 10.09 11.09 13.67
C PRO A 392 9.01 11.97 13.02
N LEU A 393 8.21 12.65 13.85
CA LEU A 393 7.22 13.60 13.35
C LEU A 393 7.91 14.66 12.47
N ASP A 394 7.14 15.29 11.59
CA ASP A 394 7.65 16.25 10.61
C ASP A 394 8.59 15.65 9.56
N SER A 395 8.55 14.32 9.41
CA SER A 395 9.13 13.63 8.25
C SER A 395 8.34 13.94 6.97
N ARG A 396 9.04 13.88 5.84
CA ARG A 396 8.43 13.99 4.50
C ARG A 396 7.60 12.74 4.20
N ALA A 397 6.46 12.92 3.55
CA ALA A 397 5.66 11.82 3.02
C ALA A 397 6.48 11.00 2.01
N GLN A 398 6.23 9.68 1.99
CA GLN A 398 6.87 8.76 1.06
C GLN A 398 5.84 7.85 0.43
N VAL A 399 5.53 8.11 -0.84
CA VAL A 399 4.46 7.45 -1.58
C VAL A 399 4.95 6.93 -2.92
N SER A 400 4.13 6.07 -3.53
CA SER A 400 4.24 5.71 -4.96
C SER A 400 3.23 6.50 -5.76
N ILE A 401 3.59 6.85 -6.99
CA ILE A 401 2.80 7.69 -7.89
C ILE A 401 2.71 6.95 -9.23
N ALA A 402 1.50 6.76 -9.73
CA ALA A 402 1.22 6.08 -10.99
C ALA A 402 0.33 6.95 -11.88
N VAL A 403 0.60 6.96 -13.19
CA VAL A 403 -0.22 7.61 -14.21
C VAL A 403 -0.71 6.59 -15.21
N VAL A 404 -1.98 6.66 -15.59
CA VAL A 404 -2.60 5.79 -16.60
C VAL A 404 -3.34 6.58 -17.67
N ASP A 405 -3.47 5.99 -18.85
CA ASP A 405 -4.37 6.48 -19.91
C ASP A 405 -5.84 6.12 -19.62
N THR A 406 -6.76 6.48 -20.53
CA THR A 406 -8.19 6.17 -20.33
C THR A 406 -8.49 4.67 -20.35
N ARG A 407 -7.62 3.85 -20.96
CA ARG A 407 -7.67 2.38 -21.01
C ARG A 407 -7.03 1.69 -19.81
N GLY A 408 -6.53 2.45 -18.84
CA GLY A 408 -5.85 1.92 -17.67
C GLY A 408 -4.45 1.40 -17.96
N SER A 409 -3.89 1.69 -19.15
CA SER A 409 -2.50 1.37 -19.49
C SER A 409 -1.56 2.26 -18.68
N VAL A 410 -0.50 1.68 -18.13
CA VAL A 410 0.49 2.41 -17.33
C VAL A 410 1.32 3.31 -18.23
N LEU A 411 1.36 4.61 -17.92
CA LEU A 411 2.18 5.61 -18.63
C LEU A 411 3.46 5.96 -17.89
N GLY A 412 3.55 5.64 -16.61
CA GLY A 412 4.74 5.80 -15.79
C GLY A 412 4.46 5.55 -14.31
N ILE A 413 5.45 5.02 -13.59
CA ILE A 413 5.41 4.84 -12.14
C ILE A 413 6.73 5.32 -11.55
N VAL A 414 6.64 6.16 -10.51
CA VAL A 414 7.78 6.58 -9.68
C VAL A 414 7.43 6.48 -8.20
N ARG A 415 8.43 6.40 -7.34
CA ARG A 415 8.22 6.27 -5.90
C ARG A 415 9.34 6.92 -5.09
N ALA A 416 9.01 7.32 -3.87
CA ALA A 416 10.03 7.68 -2.89
C ALA A 416 10.87 6.45 -2.47
N PRO A 417 12.12 6.64 -1.99
CA PRO A 417 13.03 5.53 -1.68
C PRO A 417 12.56 4.55 -0.60
N ASP A 418 11.73 4.98 0.34
CA ASP A 418 11.24 4.18 1.47
C ASP A 418 9.71 4.20 1.54
N ALA A 419 9.04 4.42 0.39
CA ALA A 419 7.60 4.26 0.29
C ALA A 419 7.21 2.80 0.59
N PRO A 420 6.16 2.55 1.41
CA PRO A 420 5.64 1.21 1.60
C PRO A 420 5.38 0.48 0.28
N ILE A 421 5.76 -0.80 0.19
CA ILE A 421 5.70 -1.56 -1.06
C ILE A 421 4.25 -1.73 -1.54
N PHE A 422 3.30 -1.93 -0.62
CA PHE A 422 1.88 -2.10 -0.96
C PHE A 422 1.36 -0.94 -1.83
N GLY A 423 1.82 0.27 -1.53
CA GLY A 423 1.41 1.51 -2.19
C GLY A 423 1.70 1.54 -3.69
N THR A 424 2.61 0.71 -4.22
CA THR A 424 2.87 0.71 -5.67
C THR A 424 1.76 0.06 -6.50
N ASP A 425 1.20 -1.07 -6.08
CA ASP A 425 0.02 -1.64 -6.75
C ASP A 425 -1.23 -0.80 -6.46
N VAL A 426 -1.38 -0.32 -5.22
CA VAL A 426 -2.52 0.51 -4.81
C VAL A 426 -2.56 1.85 -5.55
N ALA A 427 -1.42 2.54 -5.74
CA ALA A 427 -1.37 3.78 -6.52
C ALA A 427 -1.88 3.55 -7.95
N LEU A 428 -1.52 2.42 -8.56
CA LEU A 428 -2.02 2.03 -9.88
C LEU A 428 -3.52 1.68 -9.86
N GLN A 429 -3.99 0.93 -8.87
CA GLN A 429 -5.43 0.65 -8.70
C GLN A 429 -6.24 1.93 -8.54
N LYS A 430 -5.77 2.88 -7.73
CA LYS A 430 -6.42 4.18 -7.52
C LYS A 430 -6.47 5.00 -8.82
N ALA A 431 -5.38 5.04 -9.59
CA ALA A 431 -5.35 5.71 -10.89
C ALA A 431 -6.38 5.10 -11.85
N ARG A 432 -6.38 3.76 -11.98
CA ARG A 432 -7.37 3.02 -12.79
C ARG A 432 -8.79 3.23 -12.34
N THR A 433 -9.03 3.31 -11.03
CA THR A 433 -10.35 3.59 -10.46
C THR A 433 -10.85 4.96 -10.93
N ALA A 434 -10.06 6.02 -10.78
CA ALA A 434 -10.46 7.36 -11.20
C ALA A 434 -10.68 7.46 -12.72
N ALA A 435 -9.78 6.86 -13.53
CA ALA A 435 -9.93 6.81 -14.98
C ALA A 435 -11.19 6.03 -15.40
N PHE A 436 -11.45 4.88 -14.79
CA PHE A 436 -12.57 4.02 -15.13
C PHE A 436 -13.90 4.68 -14.81
N PHE A 437 -14.15 5.06 -13.57
CA PHE A 437 -15.45 5.58 -13.15
C PHE A 437 -15.77 6.97 -13.73
N SER A 438 -14.75 7.74 -14.10
CA SER A 438 -14.92 9.00 -14.85
C SER A 438 -15.07 8.79 -16.35
N GLY A 439 -14.84 7.57 -16.85
CA GLY A 439 -14.84 7.25 -18.27
C GLY A 439 -16.23 6.94 -18.83
N ARG A 440 -16.39 7.13 -20.14
CA ARG A 440 -17.66 6.89 -20.85
C ARG A 440 -18.11 5.43 -20.90
N ASN A 441 -17.18 4.50 -20.70
CA ASN A 441 -17.40 3.07 -20.89
C ASN A 441 -17.70 2.32 -19.58
N ALA A 442 -17.62 2.95 -18.40
CA ALA A 442 -17.76 2.25 -17.13
C ALA A 442 -19.06 1.44 -17.01
N ALA A 443 -20.21 2.06 -17.31
CA ALA A 443 -21.49 1.36 -17.28
C ALA A 443 -21.55 0.19 -18.28
N ALA A 444 -21.02 0.38 -19.49
CA ALA A 444 -21.04 -0.64 -20.53
C ALA A 444 -20.14 -1.83 -20.18
N ASP A 445 -18.91 -1.54 -19.72
CA ASP A 445 -17.94 -2.55 -19.31
C ASP A 445 -18.49 -3.38 -18.14
N LEU A 446 -19.04 -2.73 -17.10
CA LEU A 446 -19.65 -3.43 -15.96
C LEU A 446 -20.90 -4.22 -16.36
N SER A 447 -21.71 -3.71 -17.29
CA SER A 447 -22.91 -4.42 -17.78
C SER A 447 -22.57 -5.61 -18.69
N ALA A 448 -21.37 -5.64 -19.24
CA ALA A 448 -20.87 -6.74 -20.07
C ALA A 448 -20.15 -7.82 -19.25
N ASP A 449 -19.91 -7.60 -17.95
CA ASP A 449 -19.24 -8.57 -17.09
C ASP A 449 -20.06 -9.88 -17.02
N PRO A 450 -19.42 -11.07 -17.08
CA PRO A 450 -20.12 -12.35 -16.99
C PRO A 450 -20.85 -12.56 -15.65
N SER A 451 -20.39 -11.94 -14.56
CA SER A 451 -21.02 -12.01 -13.25
C SER A 451 -22.29 -11.17 -13.18
N ALA A 452 -23.44 -11.80 -12.92
CA ALA A 452 -24.71 -11.10 -12.69
C ALA A 452 -24.64 -10.12 -11.52
N ASP A 453 -23.83 -10.46 -10.52
CA ASP A 453 -23.60 -9.63 -9.35
C ASP A 453 -22.84 -8.34 -9.72
N VAL A 454 -21.77 -8.43 -10.51
CA VAL A 454 -21.06 -7.24 -11.04
C VAL A 454 -22.00 -6.35 -11.86
N ARG A 455 -22.81 -6.94 -12.74
CA ARG A 455 -23.78 -6.18 -13.55
C ARG A 455 -24.80 -5.43 -12.70
N SER A 456 -25.19 -5.97 -11.54
CA SER A 456 -26.21 -5.39 -10.67
C SER A 456 -25.81 -4.01 -10.10
N PHE A 457 -24.50 -3.78 -9.89
CA PHE A 457 -23.97 -2.53 -9.34
C PHE A 457 -24.21 -1.31 -10.25
N VAL A 458 -24.38 -1.49 -11.56
CA VAL A 458 -24.71 -0.39 -12.49
C VAL A 458 -26.11 0.15 -12.21
N ALA A 459 -27.09 -0.74 -12.09
CA ALA A 459 -28.48 -0.37 -11.80
C ALA A 459 -28.59 0.22 -10.39
N ALA A 460 -27.91 -0.38 -9.40
CA ALA A 460 -27.85 0.13 -8.03
C ALA A 460 -27.29 1.56 -7.99
N THR A 461 -26.18 1.82 -8.69
CA THR A 461 -25.55 3.15 -8.73
C THR A 461 -26.47 4.19 -9.39
N ARG A 462 -27.09 3.87 -10.52
CA ARG A 462 -28.02 4.80 -11.21
C ARG A 462 -29.24 5.12 -10.36
N GLY A 463 -29.82 4.12 -9.71
CA GLY A 463 -30.95 4.30 -8.80
C GLY A 463 -30.58 5.15 -7.59
N PHE A 464 -29.44 4.86 -6.96
CA PHE A 464 -28.95 5.58 -5.79
C PHE A 464 -28.64 7.07 -6.08
N LEU A 465 -28.05 7.35 -7.24
CA LEU A 465 -27.73 8.72 -7.66
C LEU A 465 -28.94 9.46 -8.25
N GLY A 466 -30.04 8.77 -8.53
CA GLY A 466 -31.18 9.34 -9.26
C GLY A 466 -30.83 9.75 -10.69
N ASP A 467 -29.78 9.17 -11.28
CA ASP A 467 -29.26 9.52 -12.61
C ASP A 467 -29.16 8.26 -13.50
N PRO A 468 -30.05 8.07 -14.49
CA PRO A 468 -29.99 6.95 -15.41
C PRO A 468 -28.76 6.98 -16.33
N ALA A 469 -28.08 8.13 -16.45
CA ALA A 469 -26.86 8.28 -17.21
C ALA A 469 -25.58 8.21 -16.34
N ALA A 470 -25.68 7.87 -15.05
CA ALA A 470 -24.50 7.67 -14.23
C ALA A 470 -23.56 6.62 -14.83
N LEU A 471 -22.25 6.80 -14.61
CA LEU A 471 -21.16 5.96 -15.12
C LEU A 471 -20.99 5.99 -16.66
N THR A 472 -21.37 7.10 -17.30
CA THR A 472 -21.18 7.34 -18.74
C THR A 472 -20.23 8.49 -19.06
N GLY A 473 -19.38 8.87 -18.09
CA GLY A 473 -18.35 9.90 -18.25
C GLY A 473 -18.82 11.35 -18.08
N ARG A 474 -20.07 11.56 -17.62
CA ARG A 474 -20.61 12.90 -17.30
C ARG A 474 -20.11 13.47 -15.97
N THR A 475 -19.62 12.61 -15.09
CA THR A 475 -19.14 12.99 -13.76
C THR A 475 -17.70 12.53 -13.59
N ALA A 476 -16.85 13.42 -13.09
CA ALA A 476 -15.51 13.09 -12.66
C ALA A 476 -15.56 12.50 -11.25
N PHE A 477 -15.22 11.21 -11.13
CA PHE A 477 -15.12 10.49 -9.87
C PHE A 477 -13.65 10.29 -9.48
N THR A 478 -13.33 10.61 -8.23
CA THR A 478 -12.05 10.27 -7.57
C THR A 478 -12.18 8.96 -6.81
N ALA A 479 -11.07 8.34 -6.40
CA ALA A 479 -11.15 7.20 -5.49
C ALA A 479 -11.80 7.55 -4.14
N ARG A 480 -11.76 8.82 -3.70
CA ARG A 480 -12.52 9.28 -2.53
C ARG A 480 -14.04 9.19 -2.75
N ALA A 481 -14.52 9.66 -3.90
CA ALA A 481 -15.94 9.60 -4.24
C ALA A 481 -16.42 8.14 -4.34
N ILE A 482 -15.61 7.28 -4.96
CA ILE A 482 -15.89 5.84 -5.02
C ILE A 482 -15.89 5.23 -3.62
N GLY A 483 -14.94 5.61 -2.76
CA GLY A 483 -14.94 5.20 -1.36
C GLY A 483 -16.21 5.61 -0.60
N ASN A 484 -16.74 6.81 -0.84
CA ASN A 484 -18.05 7.20 -0.28
C ASN A 484 -19.16 6.25 -0.74
N LEU A 485 -19.20 5.90 -2.04
CA LEU A 485 -20.21 5.01 -2.60
C LEU A 485 -20.03 3.53 -2.22
N SER A 486 -18.89 3.17 -1.66
CA SER A 486 -18.53 1.80 -1.23
C SER A 486 -18.66 1.58 0.28
N ARG A 487 -19.35 2.47 1.01
CA ARG A 487 -19.56 2.29 2.45
C ARG A 487 -20.75 1.38 2.77
N PRO A 488 -20.65 0.49 3.79
CA PRO A 488 -21.77 -0.32 4.24
C PRO A 488 -22.85 0.51 4.95
N TYR A 489 -22.52 1.74 5.35
CA TYR A 489 -23.42 2.79 5.80
C TYR A 489 -23.15 4.07 5.01
N PHE A 490 -24.18 4.66 4.41
CA PHE A 490 -24.06 5.93 3.70
C PHE A 490 -25.01 7.00 4.28
N PRO A 491 -24.50 8.14 4.77
CA PRO A 491 -23.08 8.51 4.91
C PRO A 491 -22.29 7.58 5.83
N ASP A 492 -20.97 7.59 5.67
CA ASP A 492 -20.03 6.85 6.53
C ASP A 492 -20.31 7.17 8.01
N GLY A 493 -20.32 6.14 8.87
CA GLY A 493 -20.68 6.27 10.28
C GLY A 493 -22.17 6.38 10.61
N GLU A 494 -23.07 6.67 9.66
CA GLU A 494 -24.51 6.73 9.97
C GLU A 494 -25.18 5.34 9.96
N VAL A 495 -25.05 4.59 11.05
CA VAL A 495 -25.45 3.16 11.15
C VAL A 495 -26.93 2.84 10.90
N ALA A 496 -27.82 3.83 10.98
CA ALA A 496 -29.26 3.66 10.72
C ALA A 496 -29.62 3.88 9.22
N ARG A 497 -28.61 4.00 8.35
CA ARG A 497 -28.78 4.22 6.91
C ARG A 497 -28.46 2.96 6.11
N GLY A 498 -28.96 2.94 4.86
CA GLY A 498 -28.58 1.91 3.90
C GLY A 498 -27.13 2.04 3.46
N ASN A 499 -26.64 1.04 2.74
CA ASN A 499 -25.30 1.04 2.16
C ASN A 499 -25.21 1.94 0.93
N GLY A 500 -23.99 2.39 0.62
CA GLY A 500 -23.66 2.96 -0.68
C GLY A 500 -23.83 1.92 -1.80
N PRO A 501 -24.09 2.37 -3.04
CA PRO A 501 -24.50 1.47 -4.11
C PRO A 501 -23.42 0.51 -4.58
N LEU A 502 -22.15 0.75 -4.23
CA LEU A 502 -21.01 -0.09 -4.57
C LEU A 502 -20.57 -1.02 -3.42
N SER A 503 -21.26 -0.95 -2.28
CA SER A 503 -20.99 -1.75 -1.10
C SER A 503 -21.91 -2.95 -1.00
N ARG A 504 -21.48 -3.99 -0.28
CA ARG A 504 -22.43 -4.94 0.31
C ARG A 504 -23.26 -4.25 1.40
N PRO A 505 -24.50 -4.72 1.69
CA PRO A 505 -25.24 -4.32 2.88
C PRO A 505 -24.45 -4.65 4.15
N ALA A 506 -24.62 -3.86 5.21
CA ALA A 506 -23.87 -4.03 6.46
C ALA A 506 -23.93 -5.47 7.05
N ALA A 507 -25.04 -6.19 6.90
CA ALA A 507 -25.19 -7.57 7.38
C ALA A 507 -24.39 -8.63 6.60
N GLN A 508 -23.89 -8.27 5.41
CA GLN A 508 -23.05 -9.12 4.55
C GLN A 508 -21.63 -8.59 4.42
N PHE A 509 -21.42 -7.32 4.78
CA PHE A 509 -20.12 -6.66 4.68
C PHE A 509 -19.09 -7.32 5.60
N SER A 510 -17.86 -7.40 5.10
CA SER A 510 -16.65 -7.54 5.90
C SER A 510 -15.45 -7.02 5.10
N PRO A 511 -14.28 -6.84 5.73
CA PRO A 511 -12.96 -6.89 5.10
C PRO A 511 -12.77 -7.84 3.91
N PHE A 512 -13.53 -8.94 3.87
CA PHE A 512 -13.46 -10.00 2.87
C PHE A 512 -14.64 -10.00 1.87
N SER A 513 -15.57 -9.06 2.00
CA SER A 513 -16.78 -8.95 1.18
C SER A 513 -17.20 -7.48 1.15
N THR A 514 -16.53 -6.67 0.33
CA THR A 514 -16.67 -5.22 0.35
C THR A 514 -17.73 -4.70 -0.61
N GLY A 515 -18.01 -5.41 -1.71
CA GLY A 515 -19.01 -5.03 -2.70
C GLY A 515 -18.47 -5.18 -4.12
N LEU A 516 -18.59 -4.14 -4.95
CA LEU A 516 -18.10 -4.19 -6.32
C LEU A 516 -16.60 -4.54 -6.38
N GLN A 517 -15.81 -4.05 -5.42
CA GLN A 517 -14.36 -4.30 -5.37
C GLN A 517 -14.04 -5.79 -5.28
N SER A 518 -14.62 -6.50 -4.32
CA SER A 518 -14.45 -7.95 -4.14
C SER A 518 -15.12 -8.75 -5.26
N ALA A 519 -16.32 -8.36 -5.68
CA ALA A 519 -17.07 -9.01 -6.76
C ALA A 519 -16.31 -9.04 -8.09
N LEU A 520 -15.56 -7.97 -8.41
CA LEU A 520 -14.75 -7.89 -9.62
C LEU A 520 -13.59 -8.89 -9.66
N VAL A 521 -13.08 -9.35 -8.51
CA VAL A 521 -11.84 -10.14 -8.43
C VAL A 521 -12.03 -11.55 -7.87
N ILE A 522 -13.21 -11.88 -7.36
CA ILE A 522 -13.48 -13.17 -6.69
C ILE A 522 -13.22 -14.37 -7.60
N GLY A 523 -13.56 -14.29 -8.88
CA GLY A 523 -13.29 -15.36 -9.85
C GLY A 523 -11.79 -15.60 -10.06
N ASN A 524 -10.99 -14.53 -10.05
CA ASN A 524 -9.53 -14.64 -10.13
C ASN A 524 -8.94 -15.29 -8.87
N LEU A 525 -9.42 -14.90 -7.68
CA LEU A 525 -8.99 -15.48 -6.41
C LEU A 525 -9.35 -16.97 -6.32
N ALA A 526 -10.58 -17.34 -6.71
CA ALA A 526 -11.00 -18.74 -6.73
C ALA A 526 -10.14 -19.59 -7.68
N ALA A 527 -9.85 -19.10 -8.88
CA ALA A 527 -8.96 -19.77 -9.83
C ALA A 527 -7.54 -19.94 -9.26
N HIS A 528 -7.01 -18.91 -8.60
CA HIS A 528 -5.69 -18.96 -7.97
C HIS A 528 -5.64 -19.98 -6.82
N ILE A 529 -6.62 -19.95 -5.92
CA ILE A 529 -6.73 -20.91 -4.81
C ILE A 529 -6.84 -22.34 -5.35
N GLY A 530 -7.68 -22.57 -6.36
CA GLY A 530 -7.79 -23.86 -7.03
C GLY A 530 -6.48 -24.32 -7.65
N SER A 531 -5.68 -23.40 -8.20
CA SER A 531 -4.38 -23.72 -8.79
C SER A 531 -3.38 -24.23 -7.75
N VAL A 532 -3.28 -23.55 -6.61
CA VAL A 532 -2.36 -23.97 -5.55
C VAL A 532 -2.87 -25.21 -4.81
N ALA A 533 -4.18 -25.31 -4.56
CA ALA A 533 -4.76 -26.42 -3.81
C ALA A 533 -4.86 -27.71 -4.64
N ASN A 534 -5.22 -27.61 -5.92
CA ASN A 534 -5.65 -28.74 -6.73
C ASN A 534 -4.89 -28.87 -8.07
N GLY A 535 -3.90 -28.01 -8.34
CA GLY A 535 -3.12 -28.06 -9.58
C GLY A 535 -3.87 -27.61 -10.83
N THR A 536 -5.02 -26.93 -10.69
CA THR A 536 -5.71 -26.33 -11.85
C THR A 536 -4.90 -25.17 -12.44
N PRO A 537 -5.20 -24.70 -13.67
CA PRO A 537 -4.53 -23.51 -14.22
C PRO A 537 -4.66 -22.29 -13.30
N ASP A 538 -3.56 -21.56 -13.11
CA ASP A 538 -3.53 -20.32 -12.33
C ASP A 538 -4.31 -19.20 -13.04
N THR A 539 -4.76 -18.21 -12.26
CA THR A 539 -5.39 -17.01 -12.79
C THR A 539 -4.45 -16.28 -13.76
N PRO A 540 -4.95 -15.77 -14.91
CA PRO A 540 -4.13 -14.98 -15.82
C PRO A 540 -3.71 -13.64 -15.18
N ARG A 541 -2.73 -12.97 -15.78
CA ARG A 541 -2.46 -11.55 -15.46
C ARG A 541 -3.63 -10.69 -15.94
N GLY A 542 -4.03 -9.72 -15.14
CA GLY A 542 -5.27 -8.98 -15.33
C GLY A 542 -6.34 -9.47 -14.36
N CYS A 543 -6.48 -8.78 -13.23
CA CYS A 543 -7.65 -8.91 -12.38
C CYS A 543 -8.87 -8.37 -13.11
N THR A 544 -10.04 -8.95 -12.85
CA THR A 544 -11.33 -8.70 -13.52
C THR A 544 -11.55 -9.41 -14.85
N ALA A 545 -12.81 -9.78 -15.09
CA ALA A 545 -13.31 -10.39 -16.32
C ALA A 545 -13.80 -9.34 -17.34
N LEU A 546 -13.62 -8.04 -17.05
CA LEU A 546 -14.03 -6.95 -17.92
C LEU A 546 -13.30 -7.07 -19.27
N SER A 547 -14.06 -6.84 -20.35
CA SER A 547 -13.56 -6.95 -21.71
C SER A 547 -12.46 -5.94 -21.99
N ASN A 548 -11.56 -6.29 -22.90
CA ASN A 548 -10.46 -5.41 -23.29
C ASN A 548 -11.02 -4.16 -23.99
N ALA A 549 -10.49 -3.00 -23.63
CA ALA A 549 -10.87 -1.69 -24.15
C ALA A 549 -10.42 -1.47 -25.61
N GLY A 550 -10.91 -2.30 -26.54
CA GLY A 550 -10.71 -2.11 -27.99
C GLY A 550 -9.27 -2.27 -28.50
N GLY A 551 -8.34 -2.79 -27.69
CA GLY A 551 -6.96 -3.07 -28.08
C GLY A 551 -6.45 -4.40 -27.51
N ALA A 552 -5.43 -4.98 -28.15
CA ALA A 552 -4.83 -6.24 -27.70
C ALA A 552 -4.19 -6.07 -26.30
N GLY A 553 -4.86 -6.58 -25.26
CA GLY A 553 -4.29 -6.78 -23.92
C GLY A 553 -4.60 -5.72 -22.85
N ALA A 554 -5.24 -4.58 -23.17
CA ALA A 554 -5.55 -3.54 -22.17
C ALA A 554 -6.91 -3.76 -21.48
N ARG A 555 -6.90 -4.01 -20.16
CA ARG A 555 -8.09 -3.99 -19.29
C ARG A 555 -8.06 -2.75 -18.41
N ARG A 556 -9.15 -1.98 -18.40
CA ARG A 556 -9.23 -0.71 -17.64
C ARG A 556 -8.95 -0.89 -16.15
N LEU A 557 -9.30 -2.06 -15.61
CA LEU A 557 -9.12 -2.45 -14.21
C LEU A 557 -8.20 -3.67 -14.07
N ALA A 558 -7.08 -3.73 -14.79
CA ALA A 558 -6.21 -4.92 -14.85
C ALA A 558 -5.59 -5.36 -13.49
N ASN A 559 -5.72 -4.57 -12.43
CA ASN A 559 -5.40 -4.98 -11.06
C ASN A 559 -6.55 -4.72 -10.08
N GLY A 560 -7.79 -4.56 -10.54
CA GLY A 560 -8.96 -4.27 -9.70
C GLY A 560 -9.17 -2.77 -9.47
N ILE A 561 -9.95 -2.45 -8.42
CA ILE A 561 -10.26 -1.07 -8.00
C ILE A 561 -9.80 -0.84 -6.56
N GLN A 562 -9.61 0.44 -6.20
CA GLN A 562 -9.44 0.84 -4.82
C GLN A 562 -10.54 1.80 -4.37
N ILE A 563 -11.02 1.61 -3.14
CA ILE A 563 -12.18 2.30 -2.58
C ILE A 563 -11.81 3.24 -1.41
N PHE A 564 -10.60 3.79 -1.44
CA PHE A 564 -10.15 4.85 -0.51
C PHE A 564 -9.34 5.93 -1.23
N PRO A 565 -9.23 7.14 -0.65
CA PRO A 565 -8.68 8.33 -1.33
C PRO A 565 -7.24 8.17 -1.82
N GLY A 566 -6.88 8.94 -2.85
CA GLY A 566 -5.52 9.05 -3.40
C GLY A 566 -5.46 9.11 -4.92
N SER A 567 -6.53 9.49 -5.62
CA SER A 567 -6.48 9.65 -7.09
C SER A 567 -7.47 10.66 -7.62
N VAL A 568 -7.08 11.28 -8.74
CA VAL A 568 -7.92 12.21 -9.50
C VAL A 568 -7.84 11.90 -11.00
N PRO A 569 -8.96 12.07 -11.73
CA PRO A 569 -8.95 11.97 -13.19
C PRO A 569 -8.29 13.19 -13.84
N ILE A 570 -7.59 12.96 -14.95
CA ILE A 570 -6.87 13.98 -15.72
C ILE A 570 -7.75 14.42 -16.89
N TYR A 571 -7.92 15.74 -17.02
CA TYR A 571 -8.74 16.35 -18.07
C TYR A 571 -7.92 17.30 -18.94
N ARG A 572 -8.33 17.38 -20.20
CA ARG A 572 -7.99 18.47 -21.11
C ARG A 572 -9.29 19.11 -21.55
N ASN A 573 -9.52 20.34 -21.09
CA ASN A 573 -10.84 20.98 -21.13
C ASN A 573 -11.86 20.07 -20.41
N ASP A 574 -12.91 19.63 -21.09
CA ASP A 574 -13.95 18.74 -20.55
C ASP A 574 -13.76 17.26 -20.95
N VAL A 575 -12.62 16.91 -21.56
CA VAL A 575 -12.34 15.54 -22.03
C VAL A 575 -11.42 14.83 -21.05
N LEU A 576 -11.87 13.67 -20.54
CA LEU A 576 -11.03 12.75 -19.77
C LEU A 576 -9.92 12.18 -20.66
N ILE A 577 -8.67 12.25 -20.21
CA ILE A 577 -7.50 11.75 -20.96
C ILE A 577 -6.59 10.81 -20.15
N GLY A 578 -6.95 10.50 -18.90
CA GLY A 578 -6.19 9.60 -18.04
C GLY A 578 -6.50 9.81 -16.56
N ALA A 579 -5.65 9.30 -15.69
CA ALA A 579 -5.71 9.56 -14.25
C ALA A 579 -4.35 9.42 -13.57
N ILE A 580 -4.20 10.08 -12.42
CA ILE A 580 -3.07 9.91 -11.49
C ILE A 580 -3.57 9.24 -10.21
N GLY A 581 -2.77 8.33 -9.67
CA GLY A 581 -3.00 7.72 -8.37
C GLY A 581 -1.74 7.73 -7.50
N VAL A 582 -1.94 7.87 -6.20
CA VAL A 582 -0.90 8.03 -5.18
C VAL A 582 -1.21 7.13 -4.00
N SER A 583 -0.19 6.43 -3.48
CA SER A 583 -0.35 5.66 -2.24
C SER A 583 0.95 5.43 -1.49
N GLY A 584 0.90 5.62 -0.17
CA GLY A 584 1.95 5.18 0.75
C GLY A 584 2.00 5.91 2.10
N ASP A 585 1.18 6.95 2.30
CA ASP A 585 1.07 7.69 3.55
C ASP A 585 -0.41 7.76 3.98
N GLY A 586 -0.79 8.76 4.81
CA GLY A 586 -2.20 8.99 5.12
C GLY A 586 -3.04 9.30 3.88
N ILE A 587 -4.32 8.90 3.90
CA ILE A 587 -5.20 8.99 2.73
C ILE A 587 -5.42 10.43 2.24
N ASP A 588 -5.36 11.42 3.14
CA ASP A 588 -5.47 12.83 2.77
C ASP A 588 -4.16 13.37 2.17
N GLN A 589 -3.00 12.88 2.62
CA GLN A 589 -1.72 13.15 1.96
C GLN A 589 -1.72 12.58 0.53
N ASP A 590 -2.16 11.33 0.35
CA ASP A 590 -2.27 10.69 -0.96
C ASP A 590 -3.16 11.51 -1.91
N ASP A 591 -4.35 11.91 -1.44
CA ASP A 591 -5.31 12.70 -2.21
C ASP A 591 -4.72 14.06 -2.61
N MET A 592 -4.15 14.77 -1.65
CA MET A 592 -3.55 16.08 -1.87
C MET A 592 -2.39 16.00 -2.87
N ILE A 593 -1.49 15.03 -2.73
CA ILE A 593 -0.35 14.86 -3.65
C ILE A 593 -0.85 14.60 -5.07
N SER A 594 -1.88 13.77 -5.25
CA SER A 594 -2.46 13.50 -6.57
C SER A 594 -3.08 14.75 -7.20
N PHE A 595 -3.85 15.51 -6.41
CA PHE A 595 -4.62 16.67 -6.87
C PHE A 595 -3.75 17.91 -7.15
N LEU A 596 -2.85 18.24 -6.23
CA LEU A 596 -1.93 19.38 -6.38
C LEU A 596 -0.81 19.06 -7.37
N GLY A 597 -0.36 17.81 -7.42
CA GLY A 597 0.56 17.34 -8.45
C GLY A 597 0.00 17.58 -9.85
N LEU A 598 -1.27 17.23 -10.08
CA LEU A 598 -1.95 17.52 -11.34
C LEU A 598 -2.11 19.01 -11.60
N ALA A 599 -2.50 19.80 -10.58
CA ALA A 599 -2.63 21.25 -10.72
C ALA A 599 -1.30 21.94 -11.10
N GLY A 600 -0.14 21.38 -10.72
CA GLY A 600 1.19 21.92 -11.00
C GLY A 600 1.82 21.47 -12.32
N ALA A 601 1.24 20.50 -13.04
CA ALA A 601 1.87 19.87 -14.21
C ALA A 601 1.90 20.76 -15.47
N GLY A 602 0.93 21.68 -15.62
CA GLY A 602 0.76 22.51 -16.82
C GLY A 602 0.25 21.72 -18.04
N GLY A 603 -0.51 22.36 -18.94
CA GLY A 603 -1.03 21.74 -20.19
C GLY A 603 -2.15 20.72 -20.02
N ILE A 604 -2.32 20.16 -18.82
CA ILE A 604 -3.41 19.28 -18.38
C ILE A 604 -3.98 19.78 -17.05
N ALA A 605 -5.19 19.38 -16.70
CA ALA A 605 -5.90 19.93 -15.55
C ALA A 605 -6.68 18.89 -14.76
N ASN A 606 -7.02 19.25 -13.52
CA ASN A 606 -8.10 18.61 -12.77
C ASN A 606 -9.43 18.75 -13.52
N ALA A 607 -10.40 17.90 -13.20
CA ALA A 607 -11.73 18.01 -13.80
C ALA A 607 -12.35 19.40 -13.58
N PRO A 608 -13.10 19.95 -14.55
CA PRO A 608 -13.91 21.16 -14.37
C PRO A 608 -14.83 21.04 -13.15
N ALA A 609 -14.90 22.09 -12.32
CA ALA A 609 -15.65 22.07 -11.07
C ALA A 609 -17.16 21.77 -11.23
N ALA A 610 -17.72 21.99 -12.43
CA ALA A 610 -19.12 21.72 -12.75
C ALA A 610 -19.44 20.23 -12.90
N ILE A 611 -18.45 19.38 -13.19
CA ILE A 611 -18.64 17.94 -13.41
C ILE A 611 -18.05 17.06 -12.30
N ARG A 612 -17.48 17.67 -11.26
CA ARG A 612 -16.89 16.95 -10.12
C ARG A 612 -17.97 16.25 -9.29
N SER A 613 -17.62 15.10 -8.69
CA SER A 613 -18.54 14.32 -7.84
C SER A 613 -19.12 15.11 -6.67
N ASP A 614 -18.45 16.16 -6.18
CA ASP A 614 -18.94 17.05 -5.12
C ASP A 614 -20.11 17.96 -5.54
N ARG A 615 -20.56 17.86 -6.79
CA ARG A 615 -21.84 18.41 -7.27
C ARG A 615 -23.02 17.47 -7.07
N ILE A 616 -22.76 16.19 -6.77
CA ILE A 616 -23.80 15.22 -6.48
C ILE A 616 -24.25 15.35 -5.03
N VAL A 617 -25.56 15.50 -4.85
CA VAL A 617 -26.23 15.45 -3.54
C VAL A 617 -27.22 14.29 -3.56
N VAL A 618 -27.02 13.32 -2.68
CA VAL A 618 -27.88 12.14 -2.51
C VAL A 618 -28.87 12.42 -1.39
N SER A 619 -30.15 12.12 -1.62
CA SER A 619 -31.18 12.24 -0.57
C SER A 619 -31.13 11.02 0.35
N VAL A 620 -30.84 11.24 1.62
CA VAL A 620 -30.81 10.21 2.66
C VAL A 620 -31.80 10.61 3.76
N ALA A 621 -32.94 9.91 3.80
CA ALA A 621 -34.05 10.19 4.72
C ALA A 621 -34.47 11.68 4.77
N GLY A 622 -34.57 12.31 3.60
CA GLY A 622 -34.95 13.72 3.46
C GLY A 622 -33.82 14.74 3.63
N ASN A 623 -32.61 14.30 4.02
CA ASN A 623 -31.43 15.16 4.11
C ASN A 623 -30.54 15.01 2.87
N GLY A 624 -29.96 16.11 2.38
CA GLY A 624 -29.02 16.09 1.28
C GLY A 624 -27.59 15.79 1.75
N VAL A 625 -27.02 14.67 1.29
CA VAL A 625 -25.63 14.27 1.55
C VAL A 625 -24.81 14.48 0.29
N ARG A 626 -23.76 15.31 0.39
CA ARG A 626 -22.88 15.60 -0.74
C ARG A 626 -21.73 14.60 -0.81
N LEU A 627 -21.46 14.05 -2.00
CA LEU A 627 -20.25 13.25 -2.20
C LEU A 627 -19.00 14.13 -2.09
N ARG A 628 -17.86 13.54 -1.75
CA ARG A 628 -16.59 14.28 -1.72
C ARG A 628 -15.86 14.12 -3.06
N TYR A 629 -14.99 15.09 -3.38
CA TYR A 629 -14.07 15.01 -4.52
C TYR A 629 -12.64 14.76 -4.06
N VAL A 630 -12.05 15.68 -3.29
CA VAL A 630 -10.71 15.53 -2.67
C VAL A 630 -10.74 15.98 -1.21
N GLY A 631 -9.79 15.53 -0.42
CA GLY A 631 -9.54 15.99 0.95
C GLY A 631 -8.06 16.28 1.15
N CYS A 632 -7.75 17.41 1.81
CA CYS A 632 -6.37 17.83 2.02
C CYS A 632 -6.11 18.09 3.50
N PRO A 633 -4.95 17.66 4.04
CA PRO A 633 -4.66 17.82 5.46
C PRO A 633 -4.56 19.30 5.86
N PHE A 634 -4.78 19.56 7.14
CA PHE A 634 -4.44 20.85 7.75
C PHE A 634 -2.91 20.99 7.86
N ALA A 635 -2.38 22.21 7.63
CA ALA A 635 -0.94 22.50 7.63
C ALA A 635 -0.08 21.43 6.91
N PRO A 636 -0.40 21.10 5.64
CA PRO A 636 0.07 19.86 5.04
C PRO A 636 1.54 19.90 4.61
N PHE A 637 2.16 21.08 4.52
CA PHE A 637 3.53 21.25 4.05
C PHE A 637 4.52 21.47 5.19
N LEU A 638 5.76 21.06 4.95
CA LEU A 638 6.89 21.23 5.86
C LEU A 638 7.59 22.58 5.69
N ASP A 639 7.41 23.23 4.55
CA ASP A 639 8.13 24.43 4.14
C ASP A 639 7.26 25.69 4.07
N THR A 640 5.95 25.59 4.32
CA THR A 640 5.03 26.73 4.39
C THR A 640 4.03 26.58 5.54
N ALA A 641 3.41 27.70 5.92
CA ALA A 641 2.32 27.74 6.89
C ALA A 641 0.93 27.65 6.25
N ASP A 642 0.87 27.30 4.95
CA ASP A 642 -0.36 27.30 4.17
C ASP A 642 -1.43 26.43 4.80
N GLN A 643 -2.64 26.96 4.82
CA GLN A 643 -3.85 26.25 5.22
C GLN A 643 -4.75 26.11 4.00
N ASN A 644 -5.53 25.02 3.94
CA ASN A 644 -6.46 24.75 2.83
C ASN A 644 -5.76 24.74 1.45
N ALA A 645 -4.61 24.05 1.34
CA ALA A 645 -3.77 24.04 0.14
C ALA A 645 -4.50 23.67 -1.18
N CYS A 646 -5.64 23.00 -1.09
CA CYS A 646 -6.45 22.56 -2.23
C CYS A 646 -7.58 23.53 -2.62
N ALA A 647 -7.82 24.59 -1.84
CA ALA A 647 -8.86 25.55 -2.15
C ALA A 647 -8.56 26.31 -3.46
N GLY A 648 -9.58 26.42 -4.33
CA GLY A 648 -9.48 27.15 -5.59
C GLY A 648 -8.68 26.46 -6.69
N LYS A 649 -8.42 25.16 -6.59
CA LYS A 649 -7.69 24.35 -7.58
C LYS A 649 -8.57 23.36 -8.36
#